data_AF-A0A1C2HAZ4-F1
#
_entry.id   AF-A0A1C2HAZ4-F1
#
_cell.length_a   1.000
_cell.length_b   1.000
_cell.length_c   1.000
_cell.angle_alpha   90.00
_cell.angle_beta   90.00
_cell.angle_gamma   90.00
#
_symmetry.space_group_name_H-M   'P 1'
#
loop_
_entity.id
_entity.type
_entity.pdbx_description
1 polymer ?
#
loop_
_entity_poly.entity_id
_entity_poly.type
_entity_poly.pdbx_seq_one_letter_code
_entity_poly.pdbx_strand_id
1 'polypeptide(L)'
;MRSFLSALALGMCLSTTSGLAQVATPDVLANDVPADSVTEAQLSGLAAVIAANRADIAKPSRQTIGPVIDQIAAEGEDAAAFLTAWEARELGQRESDGAIFKLDRQGDVYALFNPITGEPSGTAPRSDINEIKPNSGVRGLINSALVEFQLNAADPTIRAAALDSLERNSDASQLAPLRASLEQEEDPALLARKQRIERLLTIRFGETAQARVDAINDMGADLSLDLRAALNPITSTTTRAFKGAPTGNIARTLTPGQDIDQTQAYQLLIDAGLQPARLTAADLRRTLEDNISDGQVGGIPVFQLDDPDKRIAAYRALVAQGQAQAAATDADIADRLSGYSFAEIYADPDADVTTAAAMALKTIDMKVAAMQAADLGLDAISLASIYFLAAIGLAITFGVMGVINMAHGEFITMGAYTGYVVQLYITDYTASIIVALPLAFAITFIAGVAMERLVIRHLYKRPLETLLATFGISIALQQLFKNIFGTQARPLTSPSWLDGQWALNDVVSISYIRIAIFVLALIFLALFLYVMKKTRLGLEVRAVTQNPSMAASMGINPDRINMLTFGLGSGIAGIAGVAIGLFAKVTSELGSDYIVQSFMTVVVGGVGNIWGTLAGASLIGVLQKGIEFFNPSNTLAAQTYMILFIIIFIQFRPRGIIALKGRAAGD
;
A
#
# COMPACT_ATOMS: atom_id res chain seq x y z
N MET A 1 5.23 34.33 -18.96
CA MET A 1 5.99 35.20 -18.03
C MET A 1 6.54 34.28 -16.95
N ARG A 2 7.75 33.70 -17.06
CA ARG A 2 9.09 34.35 -17.09
C ARG A 2 9.23 35.41 -16.00
N SER A 3 9.54 34.98 -14.78
CA SER A 3 10.44 35.64 -13.80
C SER A 3 10.23 35.01 -12.43
N PHE A 4 11.07 34.08 -11.98
CA PHE A 4 11.30 33.77 -10.56
C PHE A 4 12.50 32.82 -10.47
N LEU A 5 13.69 33.35 -10.80
CA LEU A 5 14.98 32.67 -10.62
C LEU A 5 16.08 33.73 -10.64
N SER A 6 16.27 34.41 -9.50
CA SER A 6 17.43 35.26 -9.22
C SER A 6 17.30 35.91 -7.85
N ALA A 7 17.85 35.28 -6.80
CA ALA A 7 18.43 35.94 -5.62
C ALA A 7 18.78 34.90 -4.55
N LEU A 8 20.06 34.55 -4.43
CA LEU A 8 20.81 34.64 -3.16
C LEU A 8 22.25 34.18 -3.43
N ALA A 9 23.10 35.14 -3.75
CA ALA A 9 24.55 35.00 -3.70
C ALA A 9 25.10 36.35 -3.25
N LEU A 10 25.36 36.51 -1.95
CA LEU A 10 26.30 37.51 -1.44
C LEU A 10 26.62 37.25 0.03
N GLY A 11 27.92 37.23 0.35
CA GLY A 11 28.43 37.55 1.68
C GLY A 11 29.13 36.41 2.42
N MET A 12 30.44 36.26 2.23
CA MET A 12 31.41 36.71 3.24
C MET A 12 32.84 36.45 2.77
N CYS A 13 33.62 37.53 2.73
CA CYS A 13 35.03 37.60 2.42
C CYS A 13 35.67 38.42 3.54
N LEU A 14 36.78 37.94 4.11
CA LEU A 14 37.81 38.59 4.95
C LEU A 14 38.43 37.47 5.81
N SER A 15 39.74 37.27 5.99
CA SER A 15 41.00 37.80 5.48
C SER A 15 42.10 37.22 6.38
N THR A 16 43.27 36.86 5.85
CA THR A 16 44.63 37.01 6.44
C THR A 16 45.63 36.25 5.52
N THR A 17 46.37 36.94 4.63
CA THR A 17 47.80 37.39 4.78
C THR A 17 48.75 36.23 5.10
N SER A 18 49.84 35.92 4.40
CA SER A 18 50.88 36.69 3.68
C SER A 18 51.76 35.65 2.94
N GLY A 19 52.26 35.83 1.71
CA GLY A 19 53.42 36.68 1.39
C GLY A 19 54.57 35.85 0.76
N LEU A 20 54.63 35.89 -0.57
CA LEU A 20 55.81 35.85 -1.47
C LEU A 20 56.93 34.81 -1.31
N ALA A 21 57.09 33.97 -2.35
CA ALA A 21 58.40 33.74 -3.00
C ALA A 21 58.19 33.33 -4.47
N GLN A 22 58.67 34.16 -5.40
CA GLN A 22 58.84 33.84 -6.82
C GLN A 22 60.00 32.84 -6.97
N VAL A 23 59.84 31.76 -7.76
CA VAL A 23 60.92 31.21 -8.60
C VAL A 23 60.35 30.60 -9.87
N ALA A 24 60.85 31.17 -10.98
CA ALA A 24 61.04 30.65 -12.35
C ALA A 24 60.30 29.40 -12.85
N THR A 25 59.65 29.57 -14.00
CA THR A 25 59.51 28.53 -15.02
C THR A 25 60.87 27.97 -15.44
N PRO A 26 60.97 26.66 -15.66
CA PRO A 26 61.71 26.16 -16.80
C PRO A 26 60.75 25.43 -17.73
N ASP A 27 60.61 26.01 -18.92
CA ASP A 27 60.54 25.24 -20.16
C ASP A 27 61.72 24.25 -20.15
N VAL A 28 61.52 23.01 -20.63
CA VAL A 28 62.54 22.06 -21.18
C VAL A 28 62.11 20.59 -20.99
N LEU A 29 61.82 20.00 -22.16
CA LEU A 29 62.12 18.64 -22.62
C LEU A 29 61.22 17.47 -22.18
N ALA A 30 60.50 16.98 -23.18
CA ALA A 30 60.31 15.58 -23.46
C ALA A 30 61.59 14.79 -23.13
N ASN A 31 61.53 14.00 -22.08
CA ASN A 31 62.40 12.85 -21.90
C ASN A 31 61.52 11.61 -22.11
N ASP A 32 61.69 11.02 -23.29
CA ASP A 32 61.43 9.61 -23.55
C ASP A 32 62.09 8.78 -22.44
N VAL A 33 61.28 8.27 -21.52
CA VAL A 33 61.61 7.01 -20.85
C VAL A 33 61.18 5.92 -21.83
N PRO A 34 62.07 5.04 -22.31
CA PRO A 34 61.66 3.96 -23.17
C PRO A 34 60.66 3.11 -22.38
N ALA A 35 59.43 3.02 -22.90
CA ALA A 35 58.55 1.92 -22.56
C ALA A 35 59.30 0.65 -22.95
N ASP A 36 59.81 -0.07 -21.96
CA ASP A 36 60.12 -1.48 -22.12
C ASP A 36 58.83 -2.12 -22.64
N SER A 37 58.83 -2.40 -23.93
CA SER A 37 57.81 -3.18 -24.61
C SER A 37 57.87 -4.57 -23.99
N VAL A 38 57.05 -4.80 -22.97
CA VAL A 38 56.78 -6.14 -22.46
C VAL A 38 55.99 -6.87 -23.54
N THR A 39 56.73 -7.49 -24.47
CA THR A 39 56.26 -8.61 -25.28
C THR A 39 55.59 -9.63 -24.38
N GLU A 40 54.37 -10.06 -24.73
CA GLU A 40 53.56 -11.18 -24.22
C GLU A 40 54.30 -12.18 -23.30
N ALA A 41 54.67 -11.73 -22.10
CA ALA A 41 55.14 -12.59 -21.03
C ALA A 41 53.89 -13.21 -20.41
N GLN A 42 53.91 -14.53 -20.23
CA GLN A 42 52.82 -15.37 -19.72
C GLN A 42 52.03 -14.68 -18.59
N LEU A 43 50.93 -14.03 -18.95
CA LEU A 43 49.98 -13.50 -17.98
C LEU A 43 49.35 -14.70 -17.28
N SER A 44 49.36 -14.72 -15.96
CA SER A 44 48.69 -15.74 -15.13
C SER A 44 47.71 -15.08 -14.16
N GLY A 45 46.65 -15.79 -13.82
CA GLY A 45 45.60 -15.33 -12.90
C GLY A 45 44.72 -14.22 -13.50
N LEU A 46 44.20 -13.33 -12.65
CA LEU A 46 43.29 -12.24 -13.03
C LEU A 46 43.75 -11.38 -14.21
N ALA A 47 45.05 -11.09 -14.32
CA ALA A 47 45.59 -10.30 -15.42
C ALA A 47 45.44 -11.00 -16.79
N ALA A 48 45.47 -12.34 -16.82
CA ALA A 48 45.23 -13.14 -18.02
C ALA A 48 43.75 -13.12 -18.41
N VAL A 49 42.85 -13.26 -17.42
CA VAL A 49 41.39 -13.21 -17.62
C VAL A 49 40.96 -11.86 -18.18
N ILE A 50 41.47 -10.76 -17.61
CA ILE A 50 41.21 -9.40 -18.12
C ILE A 50 41.74 -9.26 -19.55
N ALA A 51 42.94 -9.76 -19.83
CA ALA A 51 43.55 -9.67 -21.16
C ALA A 51 42.78 -10.44 -22.23
N ALA A 52 42.29 -11.64 -21.90
CA ALA A 52 41.50 -12.47 -22.80
C ALA A 52 40.12 -11.85 -23.12
N ASN A 53 39.54 -11.11 -22.18
CA ASN A 53 38.17 -10.58 -22.27
C ASN A 53 38.10 -9.04 -22.46
N ARG A 54 39.20 -8.37 -22.88
CA ARG A 54 39.28 -6.90 -23.00
C ARG A 54 38.15 -6.29 -23.83
N ALA A 55 37.77 -6.93 -24.92
CA ALA A 55 36.73 -6.42 -25.82
C ALA A 55 35.35 -6.38 -25.15
N ASP A 56 35.00 -7.44 -24.42
CA ASP A 56 33.74 -7.54 -23.68
C ASP A 56 33.72 -6.61 -22.47
N ILE A 57 34.86 -6.43 -21.78
CA ILE A 57 34.98 -5.48 -20.65
C ILE A 57 34.86 -4.03 -21.14
N ALA A 58 35.47 -3.70 -22.29
CA ALA A 58 35.42 -2.35 -22.86
C ALA A 58 34.03 -1.96 -23.37
N LYS A 59 33.26 -2.93 -23.91
CA LYS A 59 31.89 -2.72 -24.42
C LYS A 59 30.91 -3.73 -23.81
N PRO A 60 30.61 -3.63 -22.51
CA PRO A 60 29.88 -4.66 -21.82
C PRO A 60 28.39 -4.66 -22.17
N SER A 61 27.87 -5.84 -22.53
CA SER A 61 26.44 -6.10 -22.71
C SER A 61 25.94 -7.00 -21.59
N ARG A 62 24.76 -6.68 -21.04
CA ARG A 62 24.14 -7.49 -19.97
C ARG A 62 23.96 -8.96 -20.37
N GLN A 63 23.76 -9.25 -21.65
CA GLN A 63 23.49 -10.61 -22.14
C GLN A 63 24.74 -11.49 -22.23
N THR A 64 25.93 -10.89 -22.41
CA THR A 64 27.16 -11.62 -22.73
C THR A 64 28.23 -11.49 -21.64
N ILE A 65 28.16 -10.47 -20.79
CA ILE A 65 29.23 -10.17 -19.82
C ILE A 65 29.21 -11.05 -18.57
N GLY A 66 28.12 -11.76 -18.29
CA GLY A 66 27.97 -12.60 -17.09
C GLY A 66 29.12 -13.59 -16.89
N PRO A 67 29.40 -14.48 -17.86
CA PRO A 67 30.50 -15.45 -17.75
C PRO A 67 31.88 -14.82 -17.54
N VAL A 68 32.10 -13.60 -18.07
CA VAL A 68 33.36 -12.86 -17.88
C VAL A 68 33.48 -12.37 -16.44
N ILE A 69 32.38 -11.86 -15.87
CA ILE A 69 32.36 -11.44 -14.47
C ILE A 69 32.61 -12.64 -13.55
N ASP A 70 32.02 -13.80 -13.84
CA ASP A 70 32.23 -15.03 -13.06
C ASP A 70 33.68 -15.51 -13.13
N GLN A 71 34.30 -15.45 -14.33
CA GLN A 71 35.73 -15.76 -14.49
C GLN A 71 36.63 -14.79 -13.72
N ILE A 72 36.28 -13.51 -13.68
CA ILE A 72 37.01 -12.50 -12.89
C ILE A 72 36.86 -12.81 -11.40
N ALA A 73 35.64 -13.03 -10.93
CA ALA A 73 35.34 -13.28 -9.51
C ALA A 73 36.06 -14.54 -8.98
N ALA A 74 36.20 -15.58 -9.80
CA ALA A 74 36.91 -16.81 -9.44
C ALA A 74 38.41 -16.62 -9.10
N GLU A 75 39.01 -15.49 -9.44
CA GLU A 75 40.43 -15.18 -9.19
C GLU A 75 40.72 -14.65 -7.76
N GLY A 76 39.70 -14.52 -6.90
CA GLY A 76 39.87 -14.24 -5.48
C GLY A 76 39.92 -12.75 -5.11
N GLU A 77 40.64 -12.40 -4.04
CA GLU A 77 40.62 -11.05 -3.42
C GLU A 77 40.98 -9.91 -4.40
N ASP A 78 41.91 -10.18 -5.31
CA ASP A 78 42.35 -9.24 -6.35
C ASP A 78 41.21 -8.87 -7.33
N ALA A 79 40.22 -9.75 -7.50
CA ALA A 79 39.04 -9.51 -8.32
C ALA A 79 38.11 -8.46 -7.73
N ALA A 80 38.01 -8.39 -6.40
CA ALA A 80 37.13 -7.46 -5.70
C ALA A 80 37.52 -6.00 -5.98
N ALA A 81 38.82 -5.69 -5.99
CA ALA A 81 39.33 -4.36 -6.28
C ALA A 81 39.00 -3.92 -7.72
N PHE A 82 39.22 -4.83 -8.69
CA PHE A 82 38.90 -4.59 -10.08
C PHE A 82 37.40 -4.37 -10.32
N LEU A 83 36.56 -5.28 -9.80
CA LEU A 83 35.10 -5.21 -9.94
C LEU A 83 34.53 -3.94 -9.27
N THR A 84 35.08 -3.52 -8.13
CA THR A 84 34.68 -2.28 -7.44
C THR A 84 35.01 -1.04 -8.29
N ALA A 85 36.23 -0.97 -8.84
CA ALA A 85 36.62 0.12 -9.74
C ALA A 85 35.76 0.13 -11.01
N TRP A 86 35.38 -1.04 -11.53
CA TRP A 86 34.50 -1.16 -12.69
C TRP A 86 33.09 -0.65 -12.40
N GLU A 87 32.51 -1.03 -11.26
CA GLU A 87 31.20 -0.58 -10.79
C GLU A 87 31.14 0.95 -10.65
N ALA A 88 32.20 1.52 -10.04
CA ALA A 88 32.37 2.94 -9.78
C ALA A 88 32.64 3.79 -11.04
N ARG A 89 32.80 3.16 -12.22
CA ARG A 89 33.14 3.80 -13.50
C ARG A 89 34.53 4.47 -13.48
N GLU A 90 35.44 3.88 -12.73
CA GLU A 90 36.81 4.36 -12.58
C GLU A 90 37.76 3.69 -13.58
N LEU A 91 37.28 2.78 -14.44
CA LEU A 91 38.10 2.09 -15.42
C LEU A 91 38.11 2.80 -16.79
N GLY A 92 39.25 2.74 -17.47
CA GLY A 92 39.41 3.19 -18.86
C GLY A 92 40.38 2.31 -19.64
N GLN A 93 40.13 2.20 -20.94
CA GLN A 93 41.02 1.53 -21.87
C GLN A 93 41.86 2.57 -22.62
N ARG A 94 43.17 2.35 -22.67
CA ARG A 94 44.08 3.19 -23.47
C ARG A 94 44.04 2.77 -24.94
N GLU A 95 43.91 3.71 -25.87
CA GLU A 95 43.77 3.39 -27.30
C GLU A 95 45.08 2.86 -27.89
N SER A 96 46.23 3.34 -27.40
CA SER A 96 47.55 2.97 -27.93
C SER A 96 47.90 1.49 -27.80
N ASP A 97 47.50 0.82 -26.71
CA ASP A 97 47.89 -0.56 -26.37
C ASP A 97 46.71 -1.47 -25.94
N GLY A 98 45.51 -0.90 -25.85
CA GLY A 98 44.30 -1.59 -25.41
C GLY A 98 44.32 -2.03 -23.95
N ALA A 99 45.27 -1.58 -23.12
CA ALA A 99 45.34 -1.95 -21.71
C ALA A 99 44.33 -1.17 -20.86
N ILE A 100 43.84 -1.80 -19.79
CA ILE A 100 42.81 -1.26 -18.90
C ILE A 100 43.47 -0.72 -17.63
N PHE A 101 43.13 0.50 -17.25
CA PHE A 101 43.64 1.20 -16.08
C PHE A 101 42.51 1.72 -15.22
N LYS A 102 42.78 1.85 -13.93
CA LYS A 102 41.99 2.70 -13.05
C LYS A 102 42.41 4.16 -13.28
N LEU A 103 41.44 5.05 -13.38
CA LEU A 103 41.61 6.45 -13.78
C LEU A 103 41.41 7.38 -12.59
N ASP A 104 42.29 8.36 -12.43
CA ASP A 104 42.06 9.57 -11.62
C ASP A 104 42.20 10.81 -12.52
N ARG A 105 41.20 11.69 -12.49
CA ARG A 105 41.13 12.81 -13.42
C ARG A 105 41.87 14.03 -12.88
N GLN A 106 42.93 14.43 -13.57
CA GLN A 106 43.74 15.60 -13.20
C GLN A 106 43.75 16.61 -14.36
N GLY A 107 42.63 17.33 -14.51
CA GLY A 107 42.45 18.29 -15.61
C GLY A 107 42.22 17.60 -16.96
N ASP A 108 43.18 17.77 -17.87
CA ASP A 108 43.18 17.23 -19.25
C ASP A 108 43.97 15.92 -19.41
N VAL A 109 44.51 15.41 -18.30
CA VAL A 109 45.28 14.16 -18.25
C VAL A 109 44.64 13.23 -17.21
N TYR A 110 44.67 11.92 -17.49
CA TYR A 110 44.34 10.89 -16.50
C TYR A 110 45.63 10.37 -15.86
N ALA A 111 45.68 10.36 -14.53
CA ALA A 111 46.62 9.53 -13.81
C ALA A 111 46.12 8.08 -13.87
N LEU A 112 47.00 7.18 -14.30
CA LEU A 112 46.66 5.78 -14.52
C LEU A 112 47.21 4.93 -13.38
N PHE A 113 46.40 4.03 -12.88
CA PHE A 113 46.77 3.07 -11.85
C PHE A 113 46.48 1.65 -12.34
N ASN A 114 47.28 0.70 -11.89
CA ASN A 114 46.99 -0.71 -12.10
C ASN A 114 45.63 -1.03 -11.46
N PRO A 115 44.66 -1.59 -12.19
CA PRO A 115 43.31 -1.78 -11.69
C PRO A 115 43.19 -2.94 -10.68
N ILE A 116 44.25 -3.71 -10.49
CA ILE A 116 44.35 -4.80 -9.51
C ILE A 116 45.12 -4.32 -8.26
N THR A 117 46.35 -3.85 -8.44
CA THR A 117 47.25 -3.50 -7.32
C THR A 117 47.10 -2.05 -6.84
N GLY A 118 46.49 -1.17 -7.63
CA GLY A 118 46.40 0.26 -7.35
C GLY A 118 47.72 1.02 -7.53
N GLU A 119 48.78 0.39 -8.02
CA GLU A 119 50.07 1.06 -8.20
C GLU A 119 50.05 2.08 -9.36
N PRO A 120 50.72 3.24 -9.22
CA PRO A 120 50.79 4.23 -10.29
C PRO A 120 51.45 3.65 -11.54
N SER A 121 50.81 3.84 -12.70
CA SER A 121 51.23 3.34 -14.01
C SER A 121 51.36 4.47 -15.05
N GLY A 122 51.69 5.67 -14.57
CA GLY A 122 51.95 6.86 -15.39
C GLY A 122 50.71 7.72 -15.65
N THR A 123 50.75 8.50 -16.73
CA THR A 123 49.67 9.42 -17.13
C THR A 123 49.39 9.28 -18.62
N ALA A 124 48.13 9.51 -19.04
CA ALA A 124 47.74 9.51 -20.44
C ALA A 124 46.81 10.70 -20.76
N PRO A 125 46.95 11.32 -21.95
CA PRO A 125 46.07 12.39 -22.37
C PRO A 125 44.64 11.86 -22.54
N ARG A 126 43.65 12.71 -22.25
CA ARG A 126 42.24 12.31 -22.32
C ARG A 126 41.82 11.78 -23.70
N SER A 127 42.46 12.23 -24.78
CA SER A 127 42.21 11.77 -26.14
C SER A 127 42.61 10.32 -26.39
N ASP A 128 43.47 9.74 -25.55
CA ASP A 128 43.98 8.37 -25.66
C ASP A 128 43.27 7.40 -24.69
N ILE A 129 42.20 7.84 -23.99
CA ILE A 129 41.48 7.03 -23.01
C ILE A 129 40.00 6.92 -23.40
N ASN A 130 39.56 5.69 -23.62
CA ASN A 130 38.15 5.32 -23.70
C ASN A 130 37.65 4.87 -22.32
N GLU A 131 36.83 5.71 -21.67
CA GLU A 131 36.24 5.40 -20.37
C GLU A 131 35.27 4.20 -20.46
N ILE A 132 35.46 3.21 -19.59
CA ILE A 132 34.64 2.01 -19.52
C ILE A 132 33.47 2.28 -18.57
N LYS A 133 32.27 2.43 -19.13
CA LYS A 133 31.06 2.78 -18.38
C LYS A 133 30.04 1.65 -18.44
N PRO A 134 29.97 0.76 -17.43
CA PRO A 134 28.92 -0.24 -17.38
C PRO A 134 27.54 0.44 -17.26
N ASN A 135 26.58 -0.07 -18.04
CA ASN A 135 25.18 0.34 -17.92
C ASN A 135 24.56 -0.21 -16.63
N SER A 136 23.35 0.22 -16.28
CA SER A 136 22.67 -0.19 -15.05
C SER A 136 22.49 -1.71 -14.93
N GLY A 137 22.29 -2.41 -16.04
CA GLY A 137 22.17 -3.86 -16.07
C GLY A 137 23.48 -4.58 -15.76
N VAL A 138 24.58 -4.14 -16.37
CA VAL A 138 25.93 -4.69 -16.14
C VAL A 138 26.39 -4.40 -14.71
N ARG A 139 26.15 -3.19 -14.20
CA ARG A 139 26.42 -2.85 -12.80
C ARG A 139 25.68 -3.74 -11.81
N GLY A 140 24.46 -4.18 -12.16
CA GLY A 140 23.72 -5.15 -11.35
C GLY A 140 24.45 -6.49 -11.23
N LEU A 141 25.02 -6.99 -12.33
CA LEU A 141 25.80 -8.23 -12.35
C LEU A 141 27.12 -8.09 -11.59
N ILE A 142 27.83 -6.97 -11.76
CA ILE A 142 29.07 -6.68 -11.02
C ILE A 142 28.79 -6.61 -9.52
N ASN A 143 27.75 -5.89 -9.10
CA ASN A 143 27.34 -5.85 -7.69
C ASN A 143 26.98 -7.24 -7.16
N SER A 144 26.29 -8.07 -7.95
CA SER A 144 25.95 -9.44 -7.59
C SER A 144 27.18 -10.31 -7.33
N ALA A 145 28.23 -10.15 -8.13
CA ALA A 145 29.51 -10.83 -7.94
C ALA A 145 30.31 -10.26 -6.75
N LEU A 146 30.27 -8.95 -6.53
CA LEU A 146 30.96 -8.30 -5.41
C LEU A 146 30.44 -8.72 -4.03
N VAL A 147 29.19 -9.19 -3.94
CA VAL A 147 28.56 -9.61 -2.68
C VAL A 147 29.42 -10.63 -1.94
N GLU A 148 30.02 -11.62 -2.62
CA GLU A 148 30.80 -12.68 -1.96
C GLU A 148 32.01 -12.13 -1.18
N PHE A 149 32.64 -11.07 -1.70
CA PHE A 149 33.77 -10.39 -1.06
C PHE A 149 33.30 -9.43 0.05
N GLN A 150 32.16 -8.77 -0.16
CA GLN A 150 31.66 -7.76 0.76
C GLN A 150 31.01 -8.36 2.03
N LEU A 151 30.57 -9.62 1.97
CA LEU A 151 29.92 -10.31 3.11
C LEU A 151 30.82 -10.46 4.35
N ASN A 152 32.14 -10.45 4.17
CA ASN A 152 33.13 -10.55 5.24
C ASN A 152 33.99 -9.27 5.37
N ALA A 153 33.56 -8.15 4.77
CA ALA A 153 34.28 -6.89 4.86
C ALA A 153 34.44 -6.45 6.33
N ALA A 154 35.58 -5.86 6.68
CA ALA A 154 35.84 -5.38 8.04
C ALA A 154 34.82 -4.30 8.49
N ASP A 155 34.38 -3.46 7.56
CA ASP A 155 33.39 -2.40 7.81
C ASP A 155 31.95 -2.97 7.81
N PRO A 156 31.19 -2.85 8.92
CA PRO A 156 29.79 -3.29 9.01
C PRO A 156 28.86 -2.63 7.99
N THR A 157 29.15 -1.40 7.54
CA THR A 157 28.31 -0.71 6.56
C THR A 157 28.41 -1.34 5.17
N ILE A 158 29.59 -1.84 4.80
CA ILE A 158 29.80 -2.59 3.56
C ILE A 158 29.08 -3.94 3.63
N ARG A 159 29.18 -4.64 4.77
CA ARG A 159 28.43 -5.89 4.99
C ARG A 159 26.92 -5.65 4.89
N ALA A 160 26.39 -4.58 5.50
CA ALA A 160 24.98 -4.22 5.43
C ALA A 160 24.52 -3.93 3.98
N ALA A 161 25.33 -3.21 3.19
CA ALA A 161 25.05 -2.92 1.78
C ALA A 161 25.08 -4.18 0.90
N ALA A 162 25.92 -5.16 1.22
CA ALA A 162 25.92 -6.46 0.56
C ALA A 162 24.61 -7.23 0.82
N LEU A 163 24.10 -7.19 2.07
CA LEU A 163 22.81 -7.79 2.44
C LEU A 163 21.63 -7.08 1.73
N ASP A 164 21.65 -5.74 1.62
CA ASP A 164 20.66 -4.99 0.83
C ASP A 164 20.63 -5.45 -0.64
N SER A 165 21.81 -5.74 -1.20
CA SER A 165 21.95 -6.19 -2.59
C SER A 165 21.42 -7.61 -2.78
N LEU A 166 21.70 -8.51 -1.83
CA LEU A 166 21.17 -9.88 -1.79
C LEU A 166 19.64 -9.93 -1.72
N GLU A 167 19.03 -9.07 -0.91
CA GLU A 167 17.56 -8.99 -0.79
C GLU A 167 16.90 -8.54 -2.10
N ARG A 168 17.56 -7.67 -2.88
CA ARG A 168 17.02 -7.16 -4.15
C ARG A 168 17.19 -8.13 -5.31
N ASN A 169 18.38 -8.73 -5.45
CA ASN A 169 18.75 -9.60 -6.57
C ASN A 169 19.44 -10.86 -6.06
N SER A 170 18.64 -11.82 -5.58
CA SER A 170 19.14 -13.10 -5.07
C SER A 170 19.37 -14.12 -6.19
N ASP A 171 20.53 -14.75 -6.17
CA ASP A 171 20.96 -15.81 -7.08
C ASP A 171 21.45 -17.07 -6.33
N ALA A 172 21.43 -18.23 -7.00
CA ALA A 172 21.87 -19.49 -6.43
C ALA A 172 23.36 -19.49 -6.04
N SER A 173 24.21 -18.82 -6.83
CA SER A 173 25.67 -18.72 -6.60
C SER A 173 26.03 -18.06 -5.26
N GLN A 174 25.14 -17.22 -4.72
CA GLN A 174 25.39 -16.43 -3.52
C GLN A 174 25.12 -17.20 -2.22
N LEU A 175 24.43 -18.35 -2.28
CA LEU A 175 24.04 -19.09 -1.08
C LEU A 175 25.25 -19.66 -0.33
N ALA A 176 26.24 -20.21 -1.04
CA ALA A 176 27.42 -20.78 -0.41
C ALA A 176 28.33 -19.72 0.25
N PRO A 177 28.69 -18.60 -0.40
CA PRO A 177 29.39 -17.50 0.24
C PRO A 177 28.66 -16.94 1.46
N LEU A 178 27.33 -16.79 1.38
CA LEU A 178 26.52 -16.32 2.50
C LEU A 178 26.61 -17.25 3.71
N ARG A 179 26.51 -18.57 3.51
CA ARG A 179 26.68 -19.56 4.59
C ARG A 179 28.05 -19.47 5.24
N ALA A 180 29.11 -19.36 4.44
CA ALA A 180 30.47 -19.23 4.95
C ALA A 180 30.65 -17.95 5.80
N SER A 181 29.94 -16.87 5.44
CA SER A 181 29.99 -15.58 6.17
C SER A 181 29.26 -15.56 7.52
N LEU A 182 28.48 -16.60 7.86
CA LEU A 182 27.70 -16.65 9.10
C LEU A 182 28.58 -16.86 10.33
N GLU A 183 29.60 -17.72 10.23
CA GLU A 183 30.46 -18.07 11.36
C GLU A 183 31.39 -16.92 11.79
N GLN A 184 31.65 -15.99 10.88
CA GLN A 184 32.57 -14.86 11.08
C GLN A 184 31.85 -13.56 11.48
N GLU A 185 30.52 -13.53 11.51
CA GLU A 185 29.77 -12.31 11.82
C GLU A 185 29.65 -12.08 13.34
N GLU A 186 30.27 -11.00 13.80
CA GLU A 186 30.25 -10.61 15.22
C GLU A 186 29.04 -9.72 15.59
N ASP A 187 28.45 -8.99 14.63
CA ASP A 187 27.31 -8.11 14.90
C ASP A 187 26.00 -8.93 14.98
N PRO A 188 25.29 -8.94 16.13
CA PRO A 188 24.07 -9.73 16.30
C PRO A 188 22.94 -9.35 15.33
N ALA A 189 22.83 -8.07 14.96
CA ALA A 189 21.78 -7.60 14.04
C ALA A 189 22.07 -8.04 12.61
N LEU A 190 23.33 -7.92 12.15
CA LEU A 190 23.74 -8.40 10.83
C LEU A 190 23.70 -9.93 10.75
N LEU A 191 24.07 -10.63 11.82
CA LEU A 191 23.98 -12.09 11.88
C LEU A 191 22.54 -12.57 11.72
N ALA A 192 21.59 -11.97 12.45
CA ALA A 192 20.17 -12.29 12.31
C ALA A 192 19.66 -12.04 10.89
N ARG A 193 20.10 -10.94 10.26
CA ARG A 193 19.76 -10.60 8.88
C ARG A 193 20.36 -11.60 7.88
N LYS A 194 21.65 -11.95 8.00
CA LYS A 194 22.32 -12.97 7.17
C LYS A 194 21.60 -14.31 7.27
N GLN A 195 21.30 -14.78 8.49
CA GLN A 195 20.56 -16.04 8.69
C GLN A 195 19.17 -16.02 8.07
N ARG A 196 18.48 -14.87 8.09
CA ARG A 196 17.18 -14.74 7.44
C ARG A 196 17.29 -14.81 5.91
N ILE A 197 18.24 -14.08 5.32
CA ILE A 197 18.50 -14.10 3.87
C ILE A 197 18.93 -15.51 3.44
N GLU A 198 19.78 -16.18 4.20
CA GLU A 198 20.22 -17.55 3.93
C GLU A 198 19.04 -18.53 3.85
N ARG A 199 18.06 -18.41 4.75
CA ARG A 199 16.82 -19.21 4.69
C ARG A 199 16.01 -18.88 3.44
N LEU A 200 15.83 -17.60 3.11
CA LEU A 200 15.12 -17.18 1.89
C LEU A 200 15.78 -17.72 0.61
N LEU A 201 17.11 -17.67 0.52
CA LEU A 201 17.84 -18.26 -0.60
C LEU A 201 17.75 -19.78 -0.59
N THR A 202 17.80 -20.43 0.59
CA THR A 202 17.62 -21.87 0.72
C THR A 202 16.25 -22.31 0.21
N ILE A 203 15.16 -21.60 0.55
CA ILE A 203 13.81 -21.90 0.04
C ILE A 203 13.79 -21.95 -1.49
N ARG A 204 14.50 -21.03 -2.16
CA ARG A 204 14.52 -20.90 -3.63
C ARG A 204 15.53 -21.80 -4.32
N PHE A 205 16.72 -21.98 -3.75
CA PHE A 205 17.91 -22.54 -4.42
C PHE A 205 18.56 -23.71 -3.68
N GLY A 206 17.98 -24.17 -2.56
CA GLY A 206 18.53 -25.28 -1.79
C GLY A 206 18.63 -26.58 -2.60
N GLU A 207 19.71 -27.32 -2.41
CA GLU A 207 20.00 -28.54 -3.17
C GLU A 207 19.07 -29.71 -2.81
N THR A 208 18.61 -29.78 -1.55
CA THR A 208 17.79 -30.89 -1.04
C THR A 208 16.39 -30.40 -0.68
N ALA A 209 15.39 -31.22 -0.99
CA ALA A 209 13.99 -30.96 -0.61
C ALA A 209 13.85 -30.75 0.91
N GLN A 210 14.54 -31.58 1.70
CA GLN A 210 14.52 -31.47 3.16
C GLN A 210 15.03 -30.11 3.65
N ALA A 211 16.17 -29.63 3.15
CA ALA A 211 16.70 -28.33 3.56
C ALA A 211 15.76 -27.17 3.19
N ARG A 212 15.08 -27.28 2.03
CA ARG A 212 14.07 -26.30 1.61
C ARG A 212 12.86 -26.33 2.52
N VAL A 213 12.34 -27.51 2.85
CA VAL A 213 11.21 -27.68 3.78
C VAL A 213 11.54 -27.16 5.17
N ASP A 214 12.73 -27.46 5.70
CA ASP A 214 13.19 -26.97 7.00
C ASP A 214 13.28 -25.44 7.01
N ALA A 215 13.84 -24.84 5.96
CA ALA A 215 13.88 -23.38 5.82
C ALA A 215 12.49 -22.74 5.75
N ILE A 216 11.52 -23.36 5.07
CA ILE A 216 10.12 -22.89 5.04
C ILE A 216 9.51 -22.94 6.45
N ASN A 217 9.69 -24.05 7.16
CA ASN A 217 9.12 -24.26 8.49
C ASN A 217 9.71 -23.30 9.53
N ASP A 218 11.02 -23.07 9.48
CA ASP A 218 11.72 -22.11 10.34
C ASP A 218 11.19 -20.67 10.17
N MET A 219 10.71 -20.33 8.96
CA MET A 219 10.17 -19.01 8.64
C MET A 219 8.65 -18.88 8.88
N GLY A 220 7.97 -19.87 9.47
CA GLY A 220 6.50 -19.89 9.62
C GLY A 220 5.88 -18.76 10.48
N ALA A 221 6.70 -18.00 11.23
CA ALA A 221 6.27 -16.81 11.95
C ALA A 221 6.42 -15.51 11.16
N ASP A 222 7.21 -15.51 10.08
CA ASP A 222 7.50 -14.34 9.26
C ASP A 222 6.32 -14.04 8.31
N LEU A 223 5.94 -12.77 8.24
CA LEU A 223 4.77 -12.26 7.50
C LEU A 223 5.16 -11.29 6.38
N SER A 224 6.45 -11.14 6.16
CA SER A 224 7.06 -10.24 5.19
C SER A 224 6.65 -10.54 3.74
N LEU A 225 6.82 -9.53 2.89
CA LEU A 225 6.47 -9.59 1.47
C LEU A 225 7.50 -10.40 0.66
N ASP A 226 8.76 -10.38 1.05
CA ASP A 226 9.86 -11.11 0.41
C ASP A 226 9.78 -12.62 0.66
N LEU A 227 9.35 -13.07 1.86
CA LEU A 227 9.04 -14.48 2.08
C LEU A 227 7.92 -14.96 1.14
N ARG A 228 6.84 -14.19 1.02
CA ARG A 228 5.76 -14.51 0.07
C ARG A 228 6.28 -14.53 -1.38
N ALA A 229 7.17 -13.62 -1.74
CA ALA A 229 7.81 -13.59 -3.05
C ALA A 229 8.72 -14.81 -3.30
N ALA A 230 9.35 -15.37 -2.25
CA ALA A 230 10.14 -16.60 -2.34
C ALA A 230 9.27 -17.86 -2.46
N LEU A 231 8.11 -17.90 -1.79
CA LEU A 231 7.19 -19.05 -1.79
C LEU A 231 6.29 -19.12 -3.03
N ASN A 232 5.81 -17.99 -3.54
CA ASN A 232 4.84 -17.94 -4.66
C ASN A 232 5.31 -18.69 -5.93
N PRO A 233 6.58 -18.59 -6.38
CA PRO A 233 7.06 -19.36 -7.52
C PRO A 233 6.98 -20.88 -7.31
N ILE A 234 7.19 -21.36 -6.07
CA ILE A 234 7.15 -22.79 -5.72
C ILE A 234 5.75 -23.35 -5.91
N THR A 235 4.73 -22.59 -5.50
CA THR A 235 3.32 -22.97 -5.62
C THR A 235 2.68 -22.58 -6.95
N SER A 236 3.46 -22.00 -7.88
CA SER A 236 2.94 -21.65 -9.20
C SER A 236 2.61 -22.92 -9.99
N THR A 237 1.51 -22.89 -10.74
CA THR A 237 1.05 -24.04 -11.53
C THR A 237 1.04 -23.73 -13.02
N THR A 238 1.23 -24.77 -13.83
CA THR A 238 1.02 -24.73 -15.28
C THR A 238 0.04 -25.81 -15.67
N THR A 239 -0.98 -25.45 -16.43
CA THR A 239 -1.94 -26.43 -16.97
C THR A 239 -1.29 -27.22 -18.09
N ARG A 240 -1.34 -28.56 -18.00
CA ARG A 240 -0.81 -29.47 -19.02
C ARG A 240 -1.82 -30.54 -19.38
N ALA A 241 -1.74 -30.99 -20.62
CA ALA A 241 -2.51 -32.12 -21.12
C ALA A 241 -1.63 -33.37 -21.21
N PHE A 242 -2.22 -34.52 -20.88
CA PHE A 242 -1.52 -35.80 -20.81
C PHE A 242 -2.28 -36.88 -21.58
N LYS A 243 -1.51 -37.74 -22.24
CA LYS A 243 -2.03 -38.99 -22.82
C LYS A 243 -2.08 -40.05 -21.71
N GLY A 244 -3.26 -40.30 -21.14
CA GLY A 244 -3.44 -41.19 -19.99
C GLY A 244 -3.44 -40.43 -18.66
N ALA A 245 -3.00 -41.08 -17.57
CA ALA A 245 -2.97 -40.46 -16.23
C ALA A 245 -1.94 -39.32 -16.16
N PRO A 246 -2.24 -38.22 -15.45
CA PRO A 246 -1.30 -37.11 -15.29
C PRO A 246 -0.07 -37.56 -14.49
N THR A 247 1.09 -36.98 -14.81
CA THR A 247 2.37 -37.29 -14.17
C THR A 247 3.08 -36.03 -13.68
N GLY A 248 3.95 -36.18 -12.67
CA GLY A 248 4.63 -35.08 -12.01
C GLY A 248 3.94 -34.67 -10.71
N ASN A 249 4.31 -33.49 -10.20
CA ASN A 249 3.74 -32.94 -8.98
C ASN A 249 2.40 -32.25 -9.27
N ILE A 250 1.31 -33.00 -9.10
CA ILE A 250 -0.05 -32.58 -9.49
C ILE A 250 -0.66 -31.71 -8.40
N ALA A 251 -1.01 -30.47 -8.74
CA ALA A 251 -1.77 -29.57 -7.88
C ALA A 251 -3.27 -29.90 -7.89
N ARG A 252 -3.83 -30.11 -9.10
CA ARG A 252 -5.25 -30.40 -9.30
C ARG A 252 -5.48 -31.06 -10.66
N THR A 253 -6.35 -32.08 -10.70
CA THR A 253 -6.87 -32.63 -11.96
C THR A 253 -8.07 -31.81 -12.44
N LEU A 254 -8.12 -31.50 -13.73
CA LEU A 254 -9.15 -30.68 -14.37
C LEU A 254 -10.06 -31.53 -15.26
N THR A 255 -11.36 -31.25 -15.19
CA THR A 255 -12.39 -31.89 -16.01
C THR A 255 -12.85 -30.93 -17.12
N PRO A 256 -12.68 -31.28 -18.41
CA PRO A 256 -13.16 -30.45 -19.51
C PRO A 256 -14.68 -30.24 -19.47
N GLY A 257 -15.13 -28.99 -19.60
CA GLY A 257 -16.53 -28.58 -19.49
C GLY A 257 -17.01 -28.28 -18.07
N GLN A 258 -16.21 -28.57 -17.03
CA GLN A 258 -16.48 -28.16 -15.65
C GLN A 258 -15.42 -27.19 -15.13
N ASP A 259 -14.15 -27.61 -15.16
CA ASP A 259 -13.02 -26.86 -14.59
C ASP A 259 -12.28 -26.04 -15.66
N ILE A 260 -12.30 -26.48 -16.91
CA ILE A 260 -11.68 -25.83 -18.06
C ILE A 260 -12.63 -25.85 -19.25
N ASP A 261 -12.68 -24.75 -20.01
CA ASP A 261 -13.46 -24.70 -21.25
C ASP A 261 -12.97 -25.77 -22.24
N GLN A 262 -13.89 -26.43 -22.94
CA GLN A 262 -13.53 -27.53 -23.85
C GLN A 262 -12.64 -27.06 -25.01
N THR A 263 -12.80 -25.81 -25.46
CA THR A 263 -11.96 -25.23 -26.52
C THR A 263 -10.54 -24.99 -25.99
N GLN A 264 -10.43 -24.47 -24.77
CA GLN A 264 -9.13 -24.26 -24.12
C GLN A 264 -8.42 -25.59 -23.85
N ALA A 265 -9.14 -26.60 -23.38
CA ALA A 265 -8.61 -27.95 -23.20
C ALA A 265 -8.11 -28.54 -24.53
N TYR A 266 -8.83 -28.32 -25.62
CA TYR A 266 -8.40 -28.77 -26.94
C TYR A 266 -7.15 -28.02 -27.42
N GLN A 267 -7.06 -26.71 -27.16
CA GLN A 267 -5.86 -25.93 -27.47
C GLN A 267 -4.62 -26.46 -26.75
N LEU A 268 -4.74 -26.86 -25.48
CA LEU A 268 -3.64 -27.48 -24.74
C LEU A 268 -3.16 -28.79 -25.38
N LEU A 269 -4.06 -29.57 -26.01
CA LEU A 269 -3.67 -30.77 -26.76
C LEU A 269 -2.91 -30.42 -28.04
N ILE A 270 -3.27 -29.32 -28.70
CA ILE A 270 -2.55 -28.83 -29.89
C ILE A 270 -1.16 -28.37 -29.49
N ASP A 271 -1.04 -27.54 -28.45
CA ASP A 271 0.23 -26.99 -27.97
C ASP A 271 1.17 -28.11 -27.48
N ALA A 272 0.61 -29.19 -26.93
CA ALA A 272 1.34 -30.40 -26.55
C ALA A 272 1.65 -31.35 -27.72
N GLY A 273 1.22 -31.04 -28.95
CA GLY A 273 1.39 -31.89 -30.13
C GLY A 273 0.62 -33.21 -30.10
N LEU A 274 -0.38 -33.32 -29.23
CA LEU A 274 -1.21 -34.52 -29.02
C LEU A 274 -2.42 -34.58 -29.97
N GLN A 275 -2.83 -33.44 -30.51
CA GLN A 275 -3.94 -33.32 -31.47
C GLN A 275 -3.61 -32.33 -32.60
N PRO A 276 -4.21 -32.51 -33.79
CA PRO A 276 -4.04 -31.57 -34.90
C PRO A 276 -4.75 -30.24 -34.60
N ALA A 277 -4.34 -29.18 -35.32
CA ALA A 277 -4.98 -27.88 -35.24
C ALA A 277 -6.50 -27.96 -35.51
N ARG A 278 -7.26 -27.14 -34.77
CA ARG A 278 -8.71 -27.03 -34.96
C ARG A 278 -9.02 -26.43 -36.33
N LEU A 279 -10.02 -26.98 -37.01
CA LEU A 279 -10.53 -26.41 -38.24
C LEU A 279 -11.47 -25.26 -37.92
N THR A 280 -11.08 -24.03 -38.23
CA THR A 280 -12.00 -22.88 -38.06
C THR A 280 -13.10 -22.92 -39.11
N ALA A 281 -14.26 -22.32 -38.82
CA ALA A 281 -15.35 -22.23 -39.80
C ALA A 281 -14.95 -21.46 -41.09
N ALA A 282 -13.98 -20.55 -40.99
CA ALA A 282 -13.43 -19.83 -42.13
C ALA A 282 -12.50 -20.72 -42.97
N ASP A 283 -11.59 -21.45 -42.31
CA ASP A 283 -10.67 -22.37 -42.99
C ASP A 283 -11.41 -23.55 -43.62
N LEU A 284 -12.47 -24.05 -42.97
CA LEU A 284 -13.36 -25.06 -43.53
C LEU A 284 -13.99 -24.55 -44.82
N ARG A 285 -14.60 -23.35 -44.82
CA ARG A 285 -15.24 -22.79 -46.01
C ARG A 285 -14.24 -22.58 -47.13
N ARG A 286 -13.09 -21.97 -46.81
CA ARG A 286 -12.01 -21.75 -47.77
C ARG A 286 -11.50 -23.05 -48.40
N THR A 287 -11.26 -24.07 -47.57
CA THR A 287 -10.82 -25.39 -48.07
C THR A 287 -11.89 -26.04 -48.96
N LEU A 288 -13.17 -25.90 -48.62
CA LEU A 288 -14.26 -26.38 -49.47
C LEU A 288 -14.34 -25.61 -50.79
N GLU A 289 -14.25 -24.28 -50.75
CA GLU A 289 -14.25 -23.39 -51.93
C GLU A 289 -13.10 -23.72 -52.89
N ASP A 290 -11.90 -23.94 -52.37
CA ASP A 290 -10.70 -24.27 -53.14
C ASP A 290 -10.77 -25.65 -53.83
N ASN A 291 -11.70 -26.52 -53.42
CA ASN A 291 -11.85 -27.90 -53.91
C ASN A 291 -13.20 -28.18 -54.60
N ILE A 292 -13.92 -27.14 -55.04
CA ILE A 292 -15.17 -27.32 -55.81
C ILE A 292 -14.84 -27.74 -57.25
N SER A 293 -15.39 -28.88 -57.69
CA SER A 293 -15.37 -29.32 -59.09
C SER A 293 -16.78 -29.74 -59.53
N ASP A 294 -17.19 -29.32 -60.73
CA ASP A 294 -18.49 -29.69 -61.33
C ASP A 294 -19.73 -29.42 -60.44
N GLY A 295 -19.67 -28.35 -59.64
CA GLY A 295 -20.76 -27.96 -58.74
C GLY A 295 -20.89 -28.83 -57.48
N GLN A 296 -19.88 -29.65 -57.17
CA GLN A 296 -19.79 -30.49 -55.98
C GLN A 296 -18.43 -30.37 -55.29
N VAL A 297 -18.36 -30.71 -54.01
CA VAL A 297 -17.12 -30.79 -53.22
C VAL A 297 -17.21 -31.98 -52.27
N GLY A 298 -16.20 -32.85 -52.27
CA GLY A 298 -16.23 -34.09 -51.47
C GLY A 298 -17.43 -35.01 -51.78
N GLY A 299 -17.99 -34.93 -53.00
CA GLY A 299 -19.19 -35.68 -53.41
C GLY A 299 -20.53 -35.09 -52.95
N ILE A 300 -20.54 -33.88 -52.37
CA ILE A 300 -21.75 -33.17 -51.93
C ILE A 300 -22.01 -31.96 -52.84
N PRO A 301 -23.22 -31.78 -53.39
CA PRO A 301 -23.57 -30.60 -54.18
C PRO A 301 -23.47 -29.30 -53.39
N VAL A 302 -22.96 -28.24 -54.02
CA VAL A 302 -22.72 -26.94 -53.37
C VAL A 302 -23.99 -26.35 -52.73
N PHE A 303 -25.17 -26.57 -53.33
CA PHE A 303 -26.44 -26.07 -52.80
C PHE A 303 -26.87 -26.72 -51.46
N GLN A 304 -26.25 -27.84 -51.06
CA GLN A 304 -26.52 -28.52 -49.78
C GLN A 304 -25.51 -28.13 -48.68
N LEU A 305 -24.57 -27.23 -48.97
CA LEU A 305 -23.55 -26.77 -48.02
C LEU A 305 -24.04 -25.61 -47.12
N ASP A 306 -25.29 -25.20 -47.26
CA ASP A 306 -25.97 -24.34 -46.29
C ASP A 306 -26.10 -25.04 -44.92
N ASP A 307 -26.28 -26.36 -44.93
CA ASP A 307 -26.24 -27.23 -43.76
C ASP A 307 -24.79 -27.39 -43.21
N PRO A 308 -24.53 -27.02 -41.94
CA PRO A 308 -23.25 -27.22 -41.28
C PRO A 308 -22.74 -28.67 -41.28
N ASP A 309 -23.63 -29.66 -41.15
CA ASP A 309 -23.24 -31.07 -41.07
C ASP A 309 -22.81 -31.60 -42.44
N LYS A 310 -23.46 -31.13 -43.51
CA LYS A 310 -23.06 -31.43 -44.90
C LYS A 310 -21.70 -30.83 -45.23
N ARG A 311 -21.39 -29.63 -44.74
CA ARG A 311 -20.06 -29.01 -44.86
C ARG A 311 -18.97 -29.83 -44.19
N ILE A 312 -19.22 -30.34 -42.99
CA ILE A 312 -18.29 -31.22 -42.27
C ILE A 312 -18.11 -32.54 -43.02
N ALA A 313 -19.19 -33.14 -43.54
CA ALA A 313 -19.13 -34.37 -44.31
C ALA A 313 -18.33 -34.22 -45.61
N ALA A 314 -18.53 -33.12 -46.35
CA ALA A 314 -17.75 -32.79 -47.55
C ALA A 314 -16.25 -32.64 -47.22
N TYR A 315 -15.93 -31.95 -46.13
CA TYR A 315 -14.55 -31.79 -45.67
C TYR A 315 -13.90 -33.13 -45.33
N ARG A 316 -14.59 -34.01 -44.59
CA ARG A 316 -14.10 -35.36 -44.26
C ARG A 316 -13.84 -36.20 -45.52
N ALA A 317 -14.68 -36.08 -46.55
CA ALA A 317 -14.47 -36.75 -47.83
C ALA A 317 -13.21 -36.25 -48.55
N LEU A 318 -12.95 -34.94 -48.54
CA LEU A 318 -11.70 -34.37 -49.09
C LEU A 318 -10.46 -34.88 -48.34
N VAL A 319 -10.52 -34.97 -47.01
CA VAL A 319 -9.42 -35.54 -46.21
C VAL A 319 -9.17 -37.00 -46.57
N ALA A 320 -10.22 -37.81 -46.74
CA ALA A 320 -10.12 -39.21 -47.14
C ALA A 320 -9.53 -39.40 -48.55
N GLN A 321 -9.73 -38.43 -49.43
CA GLN A 321 -9.17 -38.39 -50.78
C GLN A 321 -7.74 -37.81 -50.83
N GLY A 322 -7.18 -37.40 -49.69
CA GLY A 322 -5.86 -36.77 -49.60
C GLY A 322 -5.81 -35.32 -50.10
N GLN A 323 -6.96 -34.69 -50.29
CA GLN A 323 -7.10 -33.34 -50.86
C GLN A 323 -7.23 -32.23 -49.78
N ALA A 324 -7.41 -32.61 -48.51
CA ALA A 324 -7.43 -31.68 -47.38
C ALA A 324 -6.66 -32.27 -46.17
N GLN A 325 -6.13 -31.40 -45.31
CA GLN A 325 -5.42 -31.82 -44.10
C GLN A 325 -6.40 -32.29 -43.01
N ALA A 326 -6.07 -33.37 -42.30
CA ALA A 326 -6.89 -33.84 -41.20
C ALA A 326 -6.92 -32.81 -40.06
N ALA A 327 -8.11 -32.27 -39.75
CA ALA A 327 -8.34 -31.29 -38.68
C ALA A 327 -9.61 -31.65 -37.92
N ALA A 328 -9.72 -31.25 -36.65
CA ALA A 328 -10.89 -31.54 -35.83
C ALA A 328 -12.01 -30.51 -36.04
N THR A 329 -13.25 -30.99 -36.08
CA THR A 329 -14.45 -30.16 -36.06
C THR A 329 -14.97 -30.01 -34.62
N ASP A 330 -15.81 -29.01 -34.39
CA ASP A 330 -16.34 -28.69 -33.06
C ASP A 330 -17.15 -29.84 -32.43
N ALA A 331 -17.84 -30.62 -33.26
CA ALA A 331 -18.59 -31.80 -32.83
C ALA A 331 -17.67 -32.95 -32.36
N ASP A 332 -16.42 -33.00 -32.83
CA ASP A 332 -15.46 -34.06 -32.50
C ASP A 332 -14.61 -33.72 -31.27
N ILE A 333 -14.67 -32.48 -30.76
CA ILE A 333 -13.82 -32.00 -29.66
C ILE A 333 -14.09 -32.82 -28.39
N ALA A 334 -15.36 -32.97 -28.00
CA ALA A 334 -15.73 -33.69 -26.77
C ALA A 334 -15.24 -35.14 -26.79
N ASP A 335 -15.41 -35.83 -27.92
CA ASP A 335 -14.96 -37.21 -28.09
C ASP A 335 -13.43 -37.30 -28.06
N ARG A 336 -12.73 -36.37 -28.71
CA ARG A 336 -11.26 -36.33 -28.71
C ARG A 336 -10.67 -36.02 -27.34
N LEU A 337 -11.36 -35.24 -26.51
CA LEU A 337 -10.93 -34.94 -25.14
C LEU A 337 -11.01 -36.17 -24.20
N SER A 338 -11.91 -37.13 -24.46
CA SER A 338 -12.16 -38.28 -23.58
C SER A 338 -10.94 -39.21 -23.36
N GLY A 339 -9.97 -39.19 -24.28
CA GLY A 339 -8.75 -39.99 -24.20
C GLY A 339 -7.57 -39.31 -23.47
N TYR A 340 -7.76 -38.09 -22.97
CA TYR A 340 -6.71 -37.29 -22.36
C TYR A 340 -7.11 -36.81 -20.97
N SER A 341 -6.12 -36.58 -20.13
CA SER A 341 -6.31 -35.92 -18.84
C SER A 341 -5.66 -34.55 -18.84
N PHE A 342 -6.20 -33.67 -18.00
CA PHE A 342 -5.72 -32.31 -17.83
C PHE A 342 -5.42 -32.11 -16.37
N ALA A 343 -4.26 -31.54 -16.06
CA ALA A 343 -3.89 -31.26 -14.69
C ALA A 343 -3.08 -29.97 -14.61
N GLU A 344 -3.26 -29.26 -13.50
CA GLU A 344 -2.34 -28.23 -13.06
C GLU A 344 -1.17 -28.91 -12.38
N ILE A 345 0.04 -28.67 -12.89
CA ILE A 345 1.29 -29.21 -12.37
C ILE A 345 2.04 -28.07 -11.71
N TYR A 346 2.51 -28.28 -10.48
CA TYR A 346 3.38 -27.32 -9.83
C TYR A 346 4.68 -27.13 -10.63
N ALA A 347 5.19 -25.90 -10.67
CA ALA A 347 6.48 -25.60 -11.29
C ALA A 347 7.62 -26.34 -10.58
N ASP A 348 7.51 -26.50 -9.26
CA ASP A 348 8.46 -27.26 -8.47
C ASP A 348 8.15 -28.77 -8.51
N PRO A 349 9.15 -29.61 -8.86
CA PRO A 349 8.94 -31.06 -8.99
C PRO A 349 8.73 -31.78 -7.66
N ASP A 350 9.08 -31.17 -6.53
CA ASP A 350 9.04 -31.83 -5.22
C ASP A 350 7.72 -31.58 -4.46
N ALA A 351 7.03 -32.68 -4.14
CA ALA A 351 5.72 -32.63 -3.48
C ALA A 351 5.81 -32.16 -2.02
N ASP A 352 6.90 -32.46 -1.32
CA ASP A 352 7.06 -32.08 0.10
C ASP A 352 7.34 -30.57 0.20
N VAL A 353 8.19 -30.04 -0.68
CA VAL A 353 8.49 -28.61 -0.74
C VAL A 353 7.25 -27.79 -1.10
N THR A 354 6.50 -28.21 -2.12
CA THR A 354 5.26 -27.53 -2.54
C THR A 354 4.19 -27.58 -1.46
N THR A 355 4.03 -28.71 -0.78
CA THR A 355 3.10 -28.84 0.34
C THR A 355 3.49 -27.92 1.50
N ALA A 356 4.78 -27.88 1.88
CA ALA A 356 5.28 -26.97 2.90
C ALA A 356 5.06 -25.50 2.52
N ALA A 357 5.37 -25.11 1.29
CA ALA A 357 5.18 -23.75 0.79
C ALA A 357 3.70 -23.33 0.77
N ALA A 358 2.81 -24.20 0.31
CA ALA A 358 1.37 -23.93 0.29
C ALA A 358 0.79 -23.78 1.71
N MET A 359 1.22 -24.61 2.66
CA MET A 359 0.83 -24.49 4.07
C MET A 359 1.35 -23.20 4.71
N ALA A 360 2.59 -22.82 4.41
CA ALA A 360 3.19 -21.58 4.88
C ALA A 360 2.43 -20.36 4.34
N LEU A 361 2.19 -20.29 3.03
CA LEU A 361 1.40 -19.21 2.40
C LEU A 361 0.01 -19.11 3.00
N LYS A 362 -0.71 -20.23 3.14
CA LYS A 362 -2.05 -20.24 3.77
C LYS A 362 -2.02 -19.72 5.20
N THR A 363 -0.99 -20.06 5.98
CA THR A 363 -0.82 -19.59 7.35
C THR A 363 -0.52 -18.10 7.39
N ILE A 364 0.35 -17.62 6.50
CA ILE A 364 0.68 -16.19 6.35
C ILE A 364 -0.58 -15.42 5.97
N ASP A 365 -1.32 -15.86 4.96
CA ASP A 365 -2.55 -15.20 4.50
C ASP A 365 -3.61 -15.14 5.60
N MET A 366 -3.77 -16.21 6.38
CA MET A 366 -4.71 -16.22 7.50
C MET A 366 -4.30 -15.24 8.61
N LYS A 367 -3.01 -15.17 8.94
CA LYS A 367 -2.48 -14.19 9.91
C LYS A 367 -2.61 -12.76 9.39
N VAL A 368 -2.28 -12.51 8.12
CA VAL A 368 -2.46 -11.22 7.44
C VAL A 368 -3.91 -10.79 7.44
N ALA A 369 -4.83 -11.67 7.05
CA ALA A 369 -6.26 -11.40 7.08
C ALA A 369 -6.76 -11.10 8.50
N ALA A 370 -6.29 -11.84 9.52
CA ALA A 370 -6.65 -11.56 10.91
C ALA A 370 -6.14 -10.19 11.39
N MET A 371 -4.92 -9.80 11.00
CA MET A 371 -4.38 -8.48 11.31
C MET A 371 -5.11 -7.36 10.58
N GLN A 372 -5.42 -7.53 9.30
CA GLN A 372 -6.23 -6.57 8.53
C GLN A 372 -7.64 -6.42 9.12
N ALA A 373 -8.25 -7.52 9.57
CA ALA A 373 -9.54 -7.47 10.26
C ALA A 373 -9.45 -6.75 11.62
N ALA A 374 -8.36 -6.94 12.36
CA ALA A 374 -8.10 -6.22 13.60
C ALA A 374 -7.92 -4.72 13.34
N ASP A 375 -7.15 -4.35 12.32
CA ASP A 375 -6.94 -2.96 11.90
C ASP A 375 -8.26 -2.29 11.50
N LEU A 376 -9.06 -2.97 10.65
CA LEU A 376 -10.42 -2.53 10.29
C LEU A 376 -11.32 -2.35 11.52
N GLY A 377 -11.22 -3.25 12.50
CA GLY A 377 -11.95 -3.16 13.76
C GLY A 377 -11.56 -1.94 14.60
N LEU A 378 -10.26 -1.66 14.71
CA LEU A 378 -9.75 -0.46 15.38
C LEU A 378 -10.23 0.82 14.68
N ASP A 379 -10.21 0.81 13.35
CA ASP A 379 -10.72 1.90 12.52
C ASP A 379 -12.22 2.14 12.71
N ALA A 380 -13.01 1.06 12.80
CA ALA A 380 -14.43 1.13 13.08
C ALA A 380 -14.73 1.68 14.48
N ILE A 381 -13.99 1.25 15.50
CA ILE A 381 -14.12 1.76 16.88
C ILE A 381 -13.75 3.24 16.95
N SER A 382 -12.70 3.64 16.24
CA SER A 382 -12.28 5.05 16.13
C SER A 382 -13.39 5.90 15.50
N LEU A 383 -13.95 5.46 14.36
CA LEU A 383 -15.02 6.19 13.68
C LEU A 383 -16.30 6.25 14.54
N ALA A 384 -16.66 5.14 15.19
CA ALA A 384 -17.78 5.09 16.13
C ALA A 384 -17.61 6.10 17.28
N SER A 385 -16.38 6.29 17.76
CA SER A 385 -16.09 7.25 18.84
C SER A 385 -16.24 8.70 18.39
N ILE A 386 -15.81 9.01 17.15
CA ILE A 386 -16.02 10.33 16.54
C ILE A 386 -17.52 10.60 16.41
N TYR A 387 -18.28 9.67 15.84
CA TYR A 387 -19.73 9.82 15.69
C TYR A 387 -20.45 9.90 17.02
N PHE A 388 -20.05 9.10 18.01
CA PHE A 388 -20.62 9.18 19.35
C PHE A 388 -20.36 10.55 19.99
N LEU A 389 -19.13 11.06 19.92
CA LEU A 389 -18.76 12.35 20.50
C LEU A 389 -19.49 13.52 19.80
N ALA A 390 -19.67 13.45 18.48
CA ALA A 390 -20.46 14.42 17.72
C ALA A 390 -21.96 14.34 18.05
N ALA A 391 -22.48 13.13 18.23
CA ALA A 391 -23.91 12.86 18.44
C ALA A 391 -24.38 13.02 19.88
N ILE A 392 -23.53 12.81 20.90
CA ILE A 392 -23.96 12.79 22.31
C ILE A 392 -24.59 14.12 22.72
N GLY A 393 -24.06 15.26 22.27
CA GLY A 393 -24.66 16.58 22.53
C GLY A 393 -26.06 16.70 21.91
N LEU A 394 -26.21 16.23 20.68
CA LEU A 394 -27.49 16.23 19.96
C LEU A 394 -28.50 15.26 20.61
N ALA A 395 -28.06 14.10 21.08
CA ALA A 395 -28.89 13.12 21.77
C ALA A 395 -29.51 13.70 23.05
N ILE A 396 -28.76 14.55 23.76
CA ILE A 396 -29.22 15.24 24.97
C ILE A 396 -30.29 16.27 24.62
N THR A 397 -30.00 17.17 23.67
CA THR A 397 -30.94 18.24 23.31
C THR A 397 -32.22 17.66 22.73
N PHE A 398 -32.11 16.67 21.84
CA PHE A 398 -33.27 16.07 21.20
C PHE A 398 -34.05 15.18 22.17
N GLY A 399 -33.36 14.43 23.04
CA GLY A 399 -33.99 13.57 24.03
C GLY A 399 -34.81 14.29 25.09
N VAL A 400 -34.38 15.51 25.48
CA VAL A 400 -35.04 16.28 26.52
C VAL A 400 -36.15 17.17 25.97
N MET A 401 -35.88 17.88 24.87
CA MET A 401 -36.79 18.90 24.34
C MET A 401 -37.66 18.42 23.17
N GLY A 402 -37.35 17.27 22.55
CA GLY A 402 -38.03 16.80 21.34
C GLY A 402 -37.80 17.70 20.11
N VAL A 403 -36.81 18.59 20.18
CA VAL A 403 -36.47 19.55 19.12
C VAL A 403 -35.29 19.05 18.30
N ILE A 404 -35.45 19.00 16.98
CA ILE A 404 -34.36 18.72 16.05
C ILE A 404 -33.57 20.02 15.82
N ASN A 405 -32.27 20.00 16.11
CA ASN A 405 -31.38 21.15 15.96
C ASN A 405 -30.38 20.93 14.82
N MET A 406 -30.66 21.49 13.64
CA MET A 406 -29.74 21.41 12.49
C MET A 406 -28.49 22.29 12.65
N ALA A 407 -28.53 23.31 13.52
CA ALA A 407 -27.36 24.14 13.83
C ALA A 407 -26.36 23.46 14.76
N HIS A 408 -26.65 22.24 15.26
CA HIS A 408 -25.73 21.51 16.14
C HIS A 408 -24.34 21.32 15.52
N GLY A 409 -24.28 21.03 14.22
CA GLY A 409 -23.01 20.91 13.49
C GLY A 409 -22.16 22.17 13.59
N GLU A 410 -22.77 23.34 13.60
CA GLU A 410 -22.02 24.60 13.68
C GLU A 410 -21.41 24.87 15.06
N PHE A 411 -21.94 24.25 16.13
CA PHE A 411 -21.27 24.27 17.41
C PHE A 411 -20.01 23.39 17.40
N ILE A 412 -19.99 22.31 16.62
CA ILE A 412 -18.79 21.52 16.36
C ILE A 412 -17.75 22.38 15.61
N THR A 413 -18.17 23.06 14.54
CA THR A 413 -17.32 24.00 13.79
C THR A 413 -16.75 25.10 14.69
N MET A 414 -17.60 25.71 15.52
CA MET A 414 -17.20 26.78 16.45
C MET A 414 -16.17 26.28 17.48
N GLY A 415 -16.32 25.05 17.97
CA GLY A 415 -15.33 24.41 18.83
C GLY A 415 -13.98 24.21 18.15
N ALA A 416 -13.99 23.70 16.92
CA ALA A 416 -12.78 23.51 16.12
C ALA A 416 -12.04 24.84 15.88
N TYR A 417 -12.77 25.90 15.50
CA TYR A 417 -12.19 27.24 15.36
C TYR A 417 -11.72 27.84 16.68
N THR A 418 -12.37 27.52 17.80
CA THR A 418 -11.87 27.94 19.13
C THR A 418 -10.49 27.33 19.39
N GLY A 419 -10.30 26.05 19.10
CA GLY A 419 -8.98 25.41 19.18
C GLY A 419 -7.94 26.11 18.30
N TYR A 420 -8.30 26.43 17.06
CA TYR A 420 -7.40 27.11 16.13
C TYR A 420 -7.03 28.51 16.63
N VAL A 421 -8.00 29.29 17.10
CA VAL A 421 -7.77 30.64 17.62
C VAL A 421 -6.89 30.60 18.86
N VAL A 422 -7.08 29.64 19.77
CA VAL A 422 -6.21 29.50 20.95
C VAL A 422 -4.76 29.22 20.54
N GLN A 423 -4.53 28.42 19.49
CA GLN A 423 -3.18 28.16 18.96
C GLN A 423 -2.50 29.38 18.35
N LEU A 424 -3.26 30.41 17.93
CA LEU A 424 -2.67 31.67 17.48
C LEU A 424 -2.06 32.48 18.63
N TYR A 425 -2.55 32.30 19.86
CA TYR A 425 -2.08 33.04 21.05
C TYR A 425 -1.17 32.20 21.95
N ILE A 426 -1.36 30.88 21.98
CA ILE A 426 -0.56 29.95 22.78
C ILE A 426 0.24 29.07 21.81
N THR A 427 1.54 29.34 21.71
CA THR A 427 2.45 28.62 20.80
C THR A 427 2.78 27.21 21.28
N ASP A 428 2.64 26.91 22.56
CA ASP A 428 2.76 25.54 23.08
C ASP A 428 1.48 24.75 22.75
N TYR A 429 1.59 23.81 21.82
CA TYR A 429 0.48 22.98 21.36
C TYR A 429 -0.17 22.17 22.48
N THR A 430 0.57 21.74 23.51
CA THR A 430 0.00 20.98 24.63
C THR A 430 -0.84 21.89 25.52
N ALA A 431 -0.29 23.05 25.90
CA ALA A 431 -1.02 24.04 26.67
C ALA A 431 -2.24 24.58 25.90
N SER A 432 -2.11 24.74 24.57
CA SER A 432 -3.20 25.21 23.71
C SER A 432 -4.42 24.31 23.76
N ILE A 433 -4.27 22.98 23.75
CA ILE A 433 -5.38 22.03 23.79
C ILE A 433 -6.04 22.02 25.17
N ILE A 434 -5.23 22.05 26.24
CA ILE A 434 -5.74 22.06 27.61
C ILE A 434 -6.60 23.30 27.86
N VAL A 435 -6.24 24.45 27.28
CA VAL A 435 -7.02 25.68 27.36
C VAL A 435 -8.18 25.69 26.36
N ALA A 436 -7.99 25.13 25.16
CA ALA A 436 -9.01 25.08 24.13
C ALA A 436 -10.24 24.27 24.52
N LEU A 437 -10.08 23.14 25.22
CA LEU A 437 -11.22 22.27 25.57
C LEU A 437 -12.23 22.99 26.50
N PRO A 438 -11.84 23.59 27.65
CA PRO A 438 -12.76 24.38 28.47
C PRO A 438 -13.29 25.63 27.77
N LEU A 439 -12.46 26.30 26.96
CA LEU A 439 -12.88 27.52 26.27
C LEU A 439 -13.89 27.22 25.16
N ALA A 440 -13.67 26.17 24.39
CA ALA A 440 -14.61 25.69 23.38
C ALA A 440 -15.96 25.36 24.02
N PHE A 441 -15.94 24.63 25.15
CA PHE A 441 -17.16 24.37 25.92
C PHE A 441 -17.86 25.66 26.35
N ALA A 442 -17.13 26.61 26.94
CA ALA A 442 -17.72 27.85 27.43
C ALA A 442 -18.34 28.69 26.30
N ILE A 443 -17.62 28.85 25.19
CA ILE A 443 -18.07 29.63 24.03
C ILE A 443 -19.31 28.98 23.42
N THR A 444 -19.28 27.67 23.14
CA THR A 444 -20.43 27.00 22.51
C THR A 444 -21.59 26.81 23.47
N PHE A 445 -21.35 26.70 24.78
CA PHE A 445 -22.39 26.72 25.81
C PHE A 445 -23.13 28.06 25.79
N ILE A 446 -22.41 29.18 25.79
CA ILE A 446 -22.99 30.52 25.74
C ILE A 446 -23.74 30.72 24.42
N ALA A 447 -23.16 30.32 23.29
CA ALA A 447 -23.82 30.40 21.99
C ALA A 447 -25.09 29.54 21.93
N GLY A 448 -25.06 28.34 22.52
CA GLY A 448 -26.22 27.47 22.65
C GLY A 448 -27.33 28.10 23.50
N VAL A 449 -26.99 28.64 24.67
CA VAL A 449 -27.94 29.37 25.53
C VAL A 449 -28.53 30.58 24.81
N ALA A 450 -27.72 31.34 24.07
CA ALA A 450 -28.20 32.47 23.28
C ALA A 450 -29.18 32.01 22.19
N MET A 451 -28.87 30.94 21.46
CA MET A 451 -29.75 30.40 20.42
C MET A 451 -31.06 29.87 21.01
N GLU A 452 -31.00 29.19 22.16
CA GLU A 452 -32.20 28.73 22.86
C GLU A 452 -33.09 29.91 23.27
N ARG A 453 -32.52 30.92 23.94
CA ARG A 453 -33.26 32.07 24.46
C ARG A 453 -33.86 32.96 23.39
N LEU A 454 -33.11 33.20 22.31
CA LEU A 454 -33.52 34.13 21.26
C LEU A 454 -34.47 33.47 20.26
N VAL A 455 -34.29 32.18 19.96
CA VAL A 455 -35.01 31.53 18.86
C VAL A 455 -35.85 30.35 19.36
N ILE A 456 -35.21 29.32 19.93
CA ILE A 456 -35.87 28.02 20.14
C ILE A 456 -37.00 28.12 21.16
N ARG A 457 -36.86 28.92 22.21
CA ARG A 457 -37.90 29.14 23.22
C ARG A 457 -39.25 29.53 22.63
N HIS A 458 -39.23 30.33 21.56
CA HIS A 458 -40.43 30.82 20.91
C HIS A 458 -41.09 29.75 20.02
N LEU A 459 -40.39 28.66 19.71
CA LEU A 459 -40.77 27.66 18.73
C LEU A 459 -40.95 26.24 19.31
N TYR A 460 -40.83 26.03 20.63
CA TYR A 460 -40.92 24.70 21.24
C TYR A 460 -42.14 23.86 20.85
N LYS A 461 -43.29 24.51 20.58
CA LYS A 461 -44.53 23.83 20.20
C LYS A 461 -44.67 23.58 18.69
N ARG A 462 -43.64 23.93 17.91
CA ARG A 462 -43.65 23.97 16.44
C ARG A 462 -42.39 23.30 15.89
N PRO A 463 -42.33 21.96 15.88
CA PRO A 463 -41.10 21.22 15.56
C PRO A 463 -40.59 21.47 14.13
N LEU A 464 -41.49 21.57 13.13
CA LEU A 464 -41.12 21.87 11.75
C LEU A 464 -40.53 23.28 11.60
N GLU A 465 -41.12 24.28 12.27
CA GLU A 465 -40.60 25.65 12.26
C GLU A 465 -39.25 25.74 12.97
N THR A 466 -39.05 24.95 14.03
CA THR A 466 -37.75 24.91 14.72
C THR A 466 -36.66 24.29 13.85
N LEU A 467 -36.98 23.24 13.08
CA LEU A 467 -36.06 22.65 12.13
C LEU A 467 -35.66 23.67 11.04
N LEU A 468 -36.64 24.40 10.47
CA LEU A 468 -36.37 25.45 9.48
C LEU A 468 -35.53 26.60 10.06
N ALA A 469 -35.86 27.05 11.28
CA ALA A 469 -35.13 28.11 11.96
C ALA A 469 -33.67 27.72 12.25
N THR A 470 -33.44 26.52 12.78
CA THR A 470 -32.08 26.02 13.06
C THR A 470 -31.28 25.75 11.79
N PHE A 471 -31.93 25.35 10.70
CA PHE A 471 -31.28 25.27 9.38
C PHE A 471 -30.85 26.65 8.87
N GLY A 472 -31.71 27.67 8.97
CA GLY A 472 -31.36 29.05 8.62
C GLY A 472 -30.20 29.60 9.45
N ILE A 473 -30.16 29.29 10.75
CA ILE A 473 -29.05 29.65 11.63
C ILE A 473 -27.77 28.92 11.23
N SER A 474 -27.84 27.64 10.85
CA SER A 474 -26.67 26.91 10.36
C SER A 474 -26.03 27.61 9.15
N ILE A 475 -26.84 27.99 8.14
CA ILE A 475 -26.34 28.73 6.97
C ILE A 475 -25.72 30.07 7.39
N ALA A 476 -26.38 30.81 8.30
CA ALA A 476 -25.87 32.10 8.78
C ALA A 476 -24.52 31.95 9.52
N LEU A 477 -24.37 30.93 10.36
CA LEU A 477 -23.13 30.63 11.08
C LEU A 477 -22.03 30.15 10.13
N GLN A 478 -22.32 29.29 9.15
CA GLN A 478 -21.37 28.89 8.12
C GLN A 478 -20.84 30.11 7.36
N GLN A 479 -21.73 31.02 6.95
CA GLN A 479 -21.32 32.25 6.27
C GLN A 479 -20.51 33.16 7.19
N LEU A 480 -20.86 33.23 8.48
CA LEU A 480 -20.08 33.98 9.47
C LEU A 480 -18.66 33.42 9.60
N PHE A 481 -18.50 32.10 9.67
CA PHE A 481 -17.18 31.46 9.70
C PHE A 481 -16.37 31.76 8.44
N LYS A 482 -17.00 31.71 7.26
CA LYS A 482 -16.36 32.10 5.99
C LYS A 482 -15.88 33.54 5.99
N ASN A 483 -16.67 34.45 6.55
CA ASN A 483 -16.32 35.86 6.61
C ASN A 483 -15.16 36.14 7.58
N ILE A 484 -15.10 35.42 8.71
CA ILE A 484 -14.08 35.62 9.75
C ILE A 484 -12.77 34.88 9.41
N PHE A 485 -12.86 33.61 9.02
CA PHE A 485 -11.72 32.71 8.88
C PHE A 485 -11.34 32.41 7.42
N GLY A 486 -12.21 32.75 6.46
CA GLY A 486 -12.06 32.42 5.05
C GLY A 486 -12.67 31.06 4.67
N THR A 487 -12.54 30.72 3.39
CA THR A 487 -12.98 29.43 2.82
C THR A 487 -11.89 28.36 2.81
N GLN A 488 -10.67 28.73 3.18
CA GLN A 488 -9.52 27.81 3.19
C GLN A 488 -9.48 27.01 4.50
N ALA A 489 -9.03 25.77 4.38
CA ALA A 489 -8.81 24.90 5.54
C ALA A 489 -7.74 25.50 6.48
N ARG A 490 -8.07 25.61 7.76
CA ARG A 490 -7.15 26.05 8.82
C ARG A 490 -6.59 24.82 9.55
N PRO A 491 -5.26 24.70 9.69
CA PRO A 491 -4.67 23.58 10.41
C PRO A 491 -4.82 23.78 11.92
N LEU A 492 -5.38 22.80 12.61
CA LEU A 492 -5.27 22.68 14.07
C LEU A 492 -4.18 21.64 14.35
N THR A 493 -3.05 22.09 14.88
CA THR A 493 -1.84 21.27 14.97
C THR A 493 -1.84 20.45 16.26
N SER A 494 -1.56 19.16 16.16
CA SER A 494 -1.42 18.29 17.33
C SER A 494 -0.06 18.47 18.02
N PRO A 495 0.02 18.35 19.35
CA PRO A 495 1.28 18.29 20.09
C PRO A 495 2.03 16.99 19.78
N SER A 496 3.33 16.98 20.06
CA SER A 496 4.24 15.86 19.74
C SER A 496 3.85 14.50 20.34
N TRP A 497 3.15 14.47 21.48
CA TRP A 497 2.65 13.23 22.10
C TRP A 497 1.38 12.68 21.44
N LEU A 498 0.68 13.49 20.64
CA LEU A 498 -0.42 13.06 19.77
C LEU A 498 0.06 12.82 18.33
N ASP A 499 1.29 13.22 18.01
CA ASP A 499 1.87 13.02 16.70
C ASP A 499 2.34 11.57 16.53
N GLY A 500 2.12 11.03 15.33
CA GLY A 500 2.44 9.64 15.00
C GLY A 500 1.35 8.61 15.34
N GLN A 501 1.79 7.36 15.47
CA GLN A 501 0.94 6.19 15.61
C GLN A 501 1.57 5.14 16.50
N TRP A 502 0.71 4.42 17.24
CA TRP A 502 1.11 3.19 17.90
C TRP A 502 1.04 2.05 16.89
N ALA A 503 2.20 1.62 16.40
CA ALA A 503 2.33 0.48 15.49
C ALA A 503 2.60 -0.78 16.33
N LEU A 504 1.71 -1.76 16.22
CA LEU A 504 1.92 -3.08 16.82
C LEU A 504 2.81 -3.93 15.90
N ASN A 505 2.63 -3.76 14.59
CA ASN A 505 3.41 -4.34 13.50
C ASN A 505 3.21 -3.51 12.22
N ASP A 506 3.79 -3.93 11.10
CA ASP A 506 3.69 -3.22 9.81
C ASP A 506 2.27 -3.16 9.23
N VAL A 507 1.33 -3.94 9.77
CA VAL A 507 -0.04 -4.06 9.25
C VAL A 507 -1.07 -3.34 10.12
N VAL A 508 -0.87 -3.32 11.44
CA VAL A 508 -1.81 -2.80 12.44
C VAL A 508 -1.17 -1.61 13.13
N SER A 509 -1.72 -0.44 12.84
CA SER A 509 -1.27 0.80 13.47
C SER A 509 -2.44 1.73 13.74
N ILE A 510 -2.44 2.35 14.90
CA ILE A 510 -3.49 3.31 15.29
C ILE A 510 -2.87 4.64 15.67
N SER A 511 -3.32 5.71 15.02
CA SER A 511 -2.88 7.07 15.34
C SER A 511 -3.23 7.44 16.79
N TYR A 512 -2.31 8.10 17.49
CA TYR A 512 -2.55 8.58 18.86
C TYR A 512 -3.75 9.52 18.96
N ILE A 513 -4.05 10.30 17.90
CA ILE A 513 -5.24 11.16 17.83
C ILE A 513 -6.53 10.33 17.94
N ARG A 514 -6.59 9.17 17.28
CA ARG A 514 -7.75 8.28 17.32
C ARG A 514 -7.96 7.68 18.71
N ILE A 515 -6.86 7.28 19.37
CA ILE A 515 -6.89 6.82 20.77
C ILE A 515 -7.38 7.96 21.67
N ALA A 516 -6.88 9.17 21.50
CA ALA A 516 -7.27 10.33 22.29
C ALA A 516 -8.76 10.66 22.13
N ILE A 517 -9.32 10.58 20.92
CA ILE A 517 -10.76 10.75 20.68
C ILE A 517 -11.57 9.65 21.37
N PHE A 518 -11.14 8.39 21.30
CA PHE A 518 -11.79 7.28 22.00
C PHE A 518 -11.81 7.50 23.52
N VAL A 519 -10.67 7.87 24.11
CA VAL A 519 -10.56 8.18 25.54
C VAL A 519 -11.44 9.39 25.90
N LEU A 520 -11.43 10.44 25.09
CA LEU A 520 -12.27 11.63 25.29
C LEU A 520 -13.76 11.27 25.25
N ALA A 521 -14.18 10.44 24.30
CA ALA A 521 -15.54 9.93 24.19
C ALA A 521 -15.96 9.15 25.45
N LEU A 522 -15.09 8.30 25.99
CA LEU A 522 -15.34 7.59 27.25
C LEU A 522 -15.42 8.54 28.46
N ILE A 523 -14.54 9.54 28.53
CA ILE A 523 -14.58 10.58 29.57
C ILE A 523 -15.91 11.33 29.50
N PHE A 524 -16.37 11.74 28.32
CA PHE A 524 -17.67 12.41 28.16
C PHE A 524 -18.84 11.52 28.49
N LEU A 525 -18.81 10.25 28.09
CA LEU A 525 -19.83 9.28 28.49
C LEU A 525 -19.89 9.15 30.01
N ALA A 526 -18.75 9.00 30.68
CA ALA A 526 -18.68 8.90 32.14
C ALA A 526 -19.15 10.18 32.84
N LEU A 527 -18.67 11.35 32.40
CA LEU A 527 -19.07 12.66 32.90
C LEU A 527 -20.58 12.86 32.72
N PHE A 528 -21.11 12.55 31.55
CA PHE A 528 -22.52 12.65 31.26
C PHE A 528 -23.36 11.73 32.16
N LEU A 529 -22.97 10.45 32.28
CA LEU A 529 -23.67 9.50 33.15
C LEU A 529 -23.63 9.95 34.60
N TYR A 530 -22.51 10.51 35.06
CA TYR A 530 -22.38 11.11 36.37
C TYR A 530 -23.34 12.28 36.55
N VAL A 531 -23.34 13.26 35.64
CA VAL A 531 -24.24 14.41 35.67
C VAL A 531 -25.70 13.95 35.71
N MET A 532 -26.11 13.04 34.83
CA MET A 532 -27.51 12.62 34.74
C MET A 532 -27.99 11.73 35.88
N LYS A 533 -27.13 10.86 36.44
CA LYS A 533 -27.52 9.90 37.48
C LYS A 533 -27.27 10.40 38.90
N LYS A 534 -26.29 11.29 39.11
CA LYS A 534 -25.82 11.68 40.45
C LYS A 534 -26.03 13.15 40.81
N THR A 535 -26.32 14.04 39.85
CA THR A 535 -26.48 15.48 40.14
C THR A 535 -27.94 15.93 40.18
N ARG A 536 -28.19 17.09 40.81
CA ARG A 536 -29.51 17.74 40.85
C ARG A 536 -30.01 18.09 39.44
N LEU A 537 -29.13 18.58 38.56
CA LEU A 537 -29.47 18.88 37.17
C LEU A 537 -30.06 17.65 36.47
N GLY A 538 -29.44 16.47 36.63
CA GLY A 538 -29.94 15.23 36.05
C GLY A 538 -31.29 14.76 36.62
N LEU A 539 -31.59 15.07 37.88
CA LEU A 539 -32.90 14.83 38.49
C LEU A 539 -33.95 15.78 37.91
N GLU A 540 -33.65 17.07 37.84
CA GLU A 540 -34.53 18.12 37.32
C GLU A 540 -34.83 17.92 35.84
N VAL A 541 -33.82 17.58 35.02
CA VAL A 541 -34.01 17.23 33.60
C VAL A 541 -34.98 16.06 33.46
N ARG A 542 -34.79 14.97 34.20
CA ARG A 542 -35.70 13.82 34.13
C ARG A 542 -37.13 14.18 34.56
N ALA A 543 -37.29 14.99 35.61
CA ALA A 543 -38.59 15.46 36.06
C ALA A 543 -39.29 16.31 34.98
N VAL A 544 -38.57 17.27 34.38
CA VAL A 544 -39.09 18.13 33.31
C VAL A 544 -39.43 17.31 32.06
N THR A 545 -38.61 16.32 31.66
CA THR A 545 -38.93 15.46 30.50
C THR A 545 -40.17 14.61 30.68
N GLN A 546 -40.52 14.23 31.91
CA GLN A 546 -41.68 13.39 32.18
C GLN A 546 -42.97 14.19 32.22
N ASN A 547 -42.97 15.33 32.93
CA ASN A 547 -44.12 16.21 33.00
C ASN A 547 -43.68 17.65 33.36
N PRO A 548 -43.48 18.53 32.37
CA PRO A 548 -43.02 19.91 32.61
C PRO A 548 -43.95 20.70 33.53
N SER A 549 -45.27 20.50 33.42
CA SER A 549 -46.28 21.21 34.21
C SER A 549 -46.22 20.82 35.69
N MET A 550 -46.09 19.51 35.97
CA MET A 550 -45.94 19.02 37.35
C MET A 550 -44.61 19.46 37.95
N ALA A 551 -43.52 19.42 37.18
CA ALA A 551 -42.21 19.91 37.61
C ALA A 551 -42.26 21.40 37.98
N ALA A 552 -42.97 22.21 37.19
CA ALA A 552 -43.20 23.63 37.48
C ALA A 552 -43.96 23.86 38.79
N SER A 553 -45.01 23.07 39.05
CA SER A 553 -45.75 23.13 40.32
C SER A 553 -44.91 22.74 41.54
N MET A 554 -43.84 21.96 41.33
CA MET A 554 -42.88 21.57 42.37
C MET A 554 -41.71 22.55 42.52
N GLY A 555 -41.75 23.71 41.84
CA GLY A 555 -40.75 24.77 41.93
C GLY A 555 -39.55 24.64 40.99
N ILE A 556 -39.55 23.65 40.08
CA ILE A 556 -38.51 23.50 39.04
C ILE A 556 -38.88 24.41 37.87
N ASN A 557 -38.00 25.33 37.46
CA ASN A 557 -38.25 26.19 36.30
C ASN A 557 -37.92 25.45 34.98
N PRO A 558 -38.91 25.01 34.16
CA PRO A 558 -38.63 24.21 32.97
C PRO A 558 -37.82 24.99 31.91
N ASP A 559 -38.07 26.29 31.75
CA ASP A 559 -37.31 27.14 30.82
C ASP A 559 -35.82 27.17 31.19
N ARG A 560 -35.50 27.24 32.48
CA ARG A 560 -34.09 27.21 32.94
C ARG A 560 -33.44 25.85 32.67
N ILE A 561 -34.17 24.77 32.87
CA ILE A 561 -33.66 23.41 32.63
C ILE A 561 -33.42 23.17 31.14
N ASN A 562 -34.36 23.59 30.29
CA ASN A 562 -34.19 23.49 28.84
C ASN A 562 -33.00 24.32 28.36
N MET A 563 -32.86 25.57 28.84
CA MET A 563 -31.71 26.44 28.54
C MET A 563 -30.37 25.79 28.94
N LEU A 564 -30.26 25.27 30.17
CA LEU A 564 -29.03 24.63 30.65
C LEU A 564 -28.72 23.34 29.89
N THR A 565 -29.75 22.57 29.55
CA THR A 565 -29.62 21.33 28.78
C THR A 565 -29.16 21.63 27.35
N PHE A 566 -29.72 22.66 26.73
CA PHE A 566 -29.33 23.12 25.40
C PHE A 566 -27.87 23.60 25.39
N GLY A 567 -27.52 24.47 26.34
CA GLY A 567 -26.15 24.93 26.53
C GLY A 567 -25.17 23.78 26.77
N LEU A 568 -25.52 22.79 27.60
CA LEU A 568 -24.69 21.61 27.85
C LEU A 568 -24.45 20.81 26.57
N GLY A 569 -25.50 20.58 25.78
CA GLY A 569 -25.40 19.88 24.50
C GLY A 569 -24.48 20.60 23.50
N SER A 570 -24.66 21.92 23.34
CA SER A 570 -23.78 22.76 22.51
C SER A 570 -22.34 22.83 23.05
N GLY A 571 -22.17 22.88 24.37
CA GLY A 571 -20.88 22.84 25.05
C GLY A 571 -20.10 21.58 24.69
N ILE A 572 -20.73 20.41 24.81
CA ILE A 572 -20.13 19.12 24.45
C ILE A 572 -19.81 19.06 22.96
N ALA A 573 -20.67 19.62 22.09
CA ALA A 573 -20.40 19.74 20.66
C ALA A 573 -19.13 20.56 20.37
N GLY A 574 -18.89 21.64 21.12
CA GLY A 574 -17.67 22.43 21.01
C GLY A 574 -16.42 21.64 21.35
N ILE A 575 -16.48 20.82 22.41
CA ILE A 575 -15.37 19.94 22.77
C ILE A 575 -15.15 18.87 21.69
N ALA A 576 -16.23 18.27 21.17
CA ALA A 576 -16.16 17.38 20.02
C ALA A 576 -15.48 18.05 18.82
N GLY A 577 -15.77 19.34 18.59
CA GLY A 577 -15.16 20.17 17.56
C GLY A 577 -13.65 20.28 17.68
N VAL A 578 -13.12 20.53 18.88
CA VAL A 578 -11.65 20.57 19.09
C VAL A 578 -11.02 19.22 18.74
N ALA A 579 -11.63 18.12 19.19
CA ALA A 579 -11.11 16.78 18.94
C ALA A 579 -11.18 16.37 17.46
N ILE A 580 -12.32 16.65 16.80
CA ILE A 580 -12.52 16.41 15.37
C ILE A 580 -11.58 17.30 14.55
N GLY A 581 -11.37 18.55 14.94
CA GLY A 581 -10.45 19.46 14.26
C GLY A 581 -8.97 19.04 14.38
N LEU A 582 -8.60 18.24 15.38
CA LEU A 582 -7.25 17.66 15.47
C LEU A 582 -7.10 16.46 14.52
N PHE A 583 -8.20 15.75 14.26
CA PHE A 583 -8.24 14.58 13.37
C PHE A 583 -8.45 14.96 11.90
N ALA A 584 -9.32 15.92 11.64
CA ALA A 584 -9.71 16.43 10.33
C ALA A 584 -9.36 17.91 10.22
N LYS A 585 -9.32 18.46 9.02
CA LYS A 585 -8.98 19.88 8.83
C LYS A 585 -10.13 20.77 9.29
N VAL A 586 -9.82 21.92 9.89
CA VAL A 586 -10.85 22.89 10.29
C VAL A 586 -11.31 23.68 9.06
N THR A 587 -12.53 23.43 8.62
CA THR A 587 -13.20 24.13 7.51
C THR A 587 -14.49 24.77 7.99
N SER A 588 -15.02 25.73 7.23
CA SER A 588 -16.31 26.36 7.54
C SER A 588 -17.50 25.42 7.35
N GLU A 589 -17.30 24.34 6.60
CA GLU A 589 -18.29 23.30 6.31
C GLU A 589 -18.17 22.07 7.23
N LEU A 590 -17.18 22.02 8.13
CA LEU A 590 -16.94 20.87 9.02
C LEU A 590 -18.21 20.41 9.73
N GLY A 591 -19.02 21.34 10.25
CA GLY A 591 -20.28 21.03 10.92
C GLY A 591 -21.28 20.30 10.04
N SER A 592 -21.34 20.63 8.74
CA SER A 592 -22.23 19.99 7.77
C SER A 592 -21.82 18.55 7.44
N ASP A 593 -20.51 18.27 7.46
CA ASP A 593 -19.97 16.94 7.22
C ASP A 593 -20.37 15.95 8.35
N TYR A 594 -20.50 16.45 9.59
CA TYR A 594 -20.79 15.63 10.75
C TYR A 594 -22.24 15.68 11.25
N ILE A 595 -23.04 16.71 10.92
CA ILE A 595 -24.42 16.83 11.43
C ILE A 595 -25.32 15.69 10.94
N VAL A 596 -25.18 15.31 9.67
CA VAL A 596 -25.98 14.24 9.07
C VAL A 596 -25.70 12.91 9.79
N GLN A 597 -24.41 12.57 9.97
CA GLN A 597 -24.00 11.36 10.68
C GLN A 597 -24.37 11.38 12.16
N SER A 598 -24.28 12.54 12.81
CA SER A 598 -24.68 12.72 14.20
C SER A 598 -26.18 12.50 14.38
N PHE A 599 -27.00 13.04 13.48
CA PHE A 599 -28.45 12.83 13.49
C PHE A 599 -28.81 11.36 13.24
N MET A 600 -28.22 10.75 12.22
CA MET A 600 -28.38 9.32 11.92
C MET A 600 -28.06 8.45 13.14
N THR A 601 -26.95 8.75 13.82
CA THR A 601 -26.51 8.07 15.04
C THR A 601 -27.56 8.12 16.15
N VAL A 602 -28.15 9.28 16.40
CA VAL A 602 -29.20 9.44 17.42
C VAL A 602 -30.50 8.72 17.02
N VAL A 603 -30.91 8.83 15.76
CA VAL A 603 -32.16 8.23 15.28
C VAL A 603 -32.07 6.71 15.26
N VAL A 604 -30.99 6.15 14.71
CA VAL A 604 -30.71 4.71 14.71
C VAL A 604 -30.58 4.21 16.13
N GLY A 605 -29.86 4.93 16.99
CA GLY A 605 -29.66 4.55 18.39
C GLY A 605 -30.94 4.51 19.22
N GLY A 606 -31.87 5.43 18.93
CA GLY A 606 -33.06 5.68 19.73
C GLY A 606 -32.98 7.04 20.40
N VAL A 607 -33.90 7.92 20.02
CA VAL A 607 -33.93 9.32 20.47
C VAL A 607 -33.98 9.40 21.99
N GLY A 608 -33.06 10.18 22.57
CA GLY A 608 -32.99 10.44 24.01
C GLY A 608 -32.41 9.31 24.86
N ASN A 609 -31.91 8.23 24.25
CA ASN A 609 -31.18 7.19 24.96
C ASN A 609 -29.68 7.26 24.61
N ILE A 610 -28.83 7.49 25.60
CA ILE A 610 -27.38 7.61 25.40
C ILE A 610 -26.75 6.25 25.08
N TRP A 611 -27.21 5.17 25.72
CA TRP A 611 -26.79 3.82 25.34
C TRP A 611 -27.26 3.49 23.93
N GLY A 612 -28.45 3.98 23.57
CA GLY A 612 -28.94 3.94 22.19
C GLY A 612 -27.98 4.65 21.25
N THR A 613 -27.61 5.89 21.56
CA THR A 613 -26.69 6.72 20.77
C THR A 613 -25.31 6.06 20.63
N LEU A 614 -24.78 5.44 21.69
CA LEU A 614 -23.53 4.66 21.64
C LEU A 614 -23.68 3.45 20.71
N ALA A 615 -24.76 2.68 20.85
CA ALA A 615 -25.02 1.54 19.98
C ALA A 615 -25.23 1.95 18.51
N GLY A 616 -25.90 3.09 18.27
CA GLY A 616 -26.09 3.68 16.95
C GLY A 616 -24.76 4.12 16.34
N ALA A 617 -23.89 4.77 17.11
CA ALA A 617 -22.58 5.23 16.66
C ALA A 617 -21.69 4.04 16.30
N SER A 618 -21.71 2.99 17.13
CA SER A 618 -21.00 1.74 16.86
C SER A 618 -21.53 1.05 15.60
N LEU A 619 -22.85 0.95 15.43
CA LEU A 619 -23.45 0.31 14.25
C LEU A 619 -23.09 1.09 12.98
N ILE A 620 -23.23 2.41 12.99
CA ILE A 620 -22.92 3.26 11.83
C ILE A 620 -21.42 3.24 11.53
N GLY A 621 -20.55 3.35 12.54
CA GLY A 621 -19.10 3.32 12.37
C GLY A 621 -18.60 1.99 11.78
N VAL A 622 -19.07 0.86 12.33
CA VAL A 622 -18.73 -0.49 11.83
C VAL A 622 -19.28 -0.71 10.44
N LEU A 623 -20.55 -0.36 10.20
CA LEU A 623 -21.16 -0.56 8.88
C LEU A 623 -20.49 0.30 7.82
N GLN A 624 -20.13 1.54 8.15
CA GLN A 624 -19.44 2.43 7.20
C GLN A 624 -18.09 1.86 6.79
N LYS A 625 -17.27 1.46 7.77
CA LYS A 625 -15.95 0.86 7.51
C LYS A 625 -16.06 -0.49 6.80
N GLY A 626 -17.08 -1.29 7.12
CA GLY A 626 -17.38 -2.52 6.40
C GLY A 626 -17.73 -2.28 4.93
N ILE A 627 -18.58 -1.29 4.63
CA ILE A 627 -18.93 -0.93 3.24
C ILE A 627 -17.71 -0.40 2.49
N GLU A 628 -16.90 0.45 3.12
CA GLU A 628 -15.64 0.96 2.55
C GLU A 628 -14.65 -0.18 2.26
N PHE A 629 -14.56 -1.18 3.12
CA PHE A 629 -13.72 -2.37 2.91
C PHE A 629 -14.15 -3.20 1.70
N PHE A 630 -15.45 -3.39 1.49
CA PHE A 630 -15.96 -4.11 0.32
C PHE A 630 -15.95 -3.28 -0.97
N ASN A 631 -15.94 -1.93 -0.89
CA ASN A 631 -15.88 -1.04 -2.05
C ASN A 631 -14.81 0.06 -1.89
N PRO A 632 -13.49 -0.28 -1.93
CA PRO A 632 -12.43 0.69 -1.67
C PRO A 632 -12.36 1.84 -2.68
N SER A 633 -12.83 1.60 -3.92
CA SER A 633 -12.75 2.55 -5.04
C SER A 633 -13.85 3.63 -5.02
N ASN A 634 -14.89 3.50 -4.19
CA ASN A 634 -16.02 4.44 -4.19
C ASN A 634 -16.51 4.77 -2.77
N THR A 635 -15.81 5.68 -2.11
CA THR A 635 -16.18 6.17 -0.76
C THR A 635 -17.53 6.90 -0.72
N LEU A 636 -17.98 7.50 -1.84
CA LEU A 636 -19.29 8.13 -1.95
C LEU A 636 -20.43 7.10 -1.93
N ALA A 637 -20.18 5.88 -2.43
CA ALA A 637 -21.15 4.79 -2.36
C ALA A 637 -21.42 4.39 -0.90
N ALA A 638 -20.42 4.47 -0.01
CA ALA A 638 -20.60 4.17 1.41
C ALA A 638 -21.66 5.06 2.07
N GLN A 639 -21.66 6.37 1.77
CA GLN A 639 -22.69 7.29 2.26
C GLN A 639 -24.08 6.96 1.72
N THR A 640 -24.16 6.62 0.43
CA THR A 640 -25.44 6.26 -0.22
C THR A 640 -26.03 4.98 0.39
N TYR A 641 -25.22 3.94 0.53
CA TYR A 641 -25.63 2.68 1.15
C TYR A 641 -25.98 2.86 2.63
N MET A 642 -25.28 3.74 3.35
CA MET A 642 -25.61 4.07 4.74
C MET A 642 -27.00 4.69 4.83
N ILE A 643 -27.34 5.67 3.98
CA ILE A 643 -28.66 6.30 3.96
C ILE A 643 -29.75 5.26 3.68
N LEU A 644 -29.55 4.42 2.66
CA LEU A 644 -30.49 3.34 2.33
C LEU A 644 -30.67 2.35 3.49
N PHE A 645 -29.58 1.93 4.12
CA PHE A 645 -29.61 1.06 5.28
C PHE A 645 -30.42 1.69 6.41
N ILE A 646 -30.22 2.98 6.70
CA ILE A 646 -30.92 3.69 7.77
C ILE A 646 -32.41 3.80 7.46
N ILE A 647 -32.79 4.13 6.22
CA ILE A 647 -34.19 4.18 5.79
C ILE A 647 -34.86 2.82 6.05
N ILE A 648 -34.22 1.73 5.61
CA ILE A 648 -34.72 0.37 5.81
C ILE A 648 -34.78 0.02 7.31
N PHE A 649 -33.72 0.35 8.06
CA PHE A 649 -33.62 0.09 9.48
C PHE A 649 -34.75 0.78 10.25
N ILE A 650 -35.02 2.06 9.99
CA ILE A 650 -36.08 2.83 10.64
C ILE A 650 -37.46 2.26 10.29
N GLN A 651 -37.68 1.78 9.06
CA GLN A 651 -38.95 1.13 8.71
C GLN A 651 -39.24 -0.11 9.57
N PHE A 652 -38.22 -0.92 9.89
CA PHE A 652 -38.37 -2.09 10.75
C PHE A 652 -38.27 -1.77 12.25
N ARG A 653 -37.50 -0.75 12.63
CA ARG A 653 -37.21 -0.34 14.02
C ARG A 653 -37.41 1.17 14.18
N PRO A 654 -38.66 1.67 14.13
CA PRO A 654 -38.93 3.12 14.16
C PRO A 654 -38.55 3.81 15.48
N ARG A 655 -38.39 3.03 16.56
CA ARG A 655 -37.95 3.53 17.88
C ARG A 655 -36.43 3.44 18.10
N GLY A 656 -35.66 3.07 17.08
CA GLY A 656 -34.21 2.85 17.17
C GLY A 656 -33.82 1.51 17.80
N ILE A 657 -32.52 1.30 18.01
CA ILE A 657 -31.94 0.10 18.63
C ILE A 657 -32.44 -0.05 20.07
N ILE A 658 -32.40 1.02 20.86
CA ILE A 658 -32.82 1.03 22.26
C ILE A 658 -33.92 2.07 22.49
N ALA A 659 -35.16 1.59 22.56
CA ALA A 659 -36.31 2.42 22.87
C ALA A 659 -36.28 2.96 24.33
N LEU A 660 -36.74 4.19 24.52
CA LEU A 660 -37.01 4.73 25.87
C LEU A 660 -38.15 3.94 26.52
N LYS A 661 -37.95 3.43 27.75
CA LYS A 661 -39.01 2.79 28.55
C LYS A 661 -39.76 3.85 29.37
N GLY A 662 -41.05 4.07 29.10
CA GLY A 662 -41.93 4.94 29.88
C GLY A 662 -43.30 5.21 29.21
N ARG A 663 -44.29 5.68 29.98
CA ARG A 663 -45.66 5.99 29.51
C ARG A 663 -45.74 7.10 28.44
N ALA A 664 -44.66 7.84 28.20
CA ALA A 664 -44.55 8.84 27.14
C ALA A 664 -44.32 8.23 25.73
N ALA A 665 -44.19 6.90 25.61
CA ALA A 665 -43.99 6.23 24.33
C ALA A 665 -45.29 5.89 23.57
N GLY A 666 -46.43 6.39 24.05
CA GLY A 666 -47.78 5.97 23.67
C GLY A 666 -48.76 7.06 23.22
N ASP A 667 -48.33 8.32 23.07
CA ASP A 667 -49.14 9.38 22.44
C ASP A 667 -48.47 9.89 21.16
#